data_AF-A0A524EMV3-F1
#
_entry.id   AF-A0A524EMV3-F1
#
_cell.length_a   1.000
_cell.length_b   1.000
_cell.length_c   1.000
_cell.angle_alpha   90.00
_cell.angle_beta   90.00
_cell.angle_gamma   90.00
#
_symmetry.space_group_name_H-M   'P 1'
#
loop_
_entity.id
_entity.type
_entity.pdbx_description
1 polymer ?
#
loop_
_entity_poly.entity_id
_entity_poly.type
_entity_poly.pdbx_seq_one_letter_code
_entity_poly.pdbx_strand_id
1 'polypeptide(L)'
;ARLNGHLWVCGFDYDETTKEFYYSGNHESDLTTNSWGWITTPFSEFDYLSFTWTILSVPDYLDEDYQGVLHVCSAGNEGAGFMTIGPPGSSAAALTVGASTESQWLEYLYGPTQPYEGPASFTSKGPAFSGYVKPDVMAPGSAGYSANPWYGQYFQSYWMDGPYWGAMVYNTTLFGGTSQAAPVAAGVVALMLEALEVTLGNPFEGDAKASSLKVTIQGTADDLGLDPATQGFGRVNAEAAVDFMLGNGGLVGWNMDSFNNLATRLDLPWANWGSLNLGKAVDNENFTHPRDIGDSSLYFGMMMPGQTATINHSFYGDWTVNHLDASSGWTENAWWMKKAKMYTFTGTTFSYNDTVVYEWPDSQMYGWFNLRDEIGTSVYDTDTGAYNYVTLGVSFDAAEVAGAEPWMFLYDWDDSDVDTNDGMPNLYNKTTMEGDELHRLTNAGDPSNTNMMSWASTTNIDAALAGNLTLVIHDPVHDTNMTAPGHEFTCTVIFWEEVAAPGFTFGKDASAPETYNITLDTTGWETGIHQGYMQFSDGVDTVKVPWSVNIVANLTGAATEVHTIVDGWGANLEPYDSAMYGCMGEDPDDWDFRSFAIYNKHATANYLGVRVIWEDTGNDMMVEVLNANTTVLGSNGGDTAKTTAVIAELSDPVGYHYLMLHPTALNGTTSLPVNFTIEVMWYEELTDEPVIFTYTTDDRDGTFNLGEGGTAWGDHVVVNATYPEFELPNLPEYEVTSIEIGFLSGVYYEETGDLVVPDSGYDPFSGAIDTSQFAWEYVPGIKDGDDVYVEVDFTNGDCDVMAWWYSIDGEIEDNSTWTYGNNLLGAQTATGAHPEIGEFTANFDGDVATLAVGVFDYDLQTGQYTVIVDTRVGVFEDAVGSTVTYDTYDLGRNGTFQVKISAWTDTNEMFIVNYAAITFQNYFSPVLSNIEVTGAGAVKTITWDASDLNAQDTHVFEVLISDDGGETYQLLATGLTELSYQWDSTGFEINNYTALIRVTDSYGLTDSIESEEFEAGTVEPPEPTEPTGPTDGGLFEDIDPLILGLIAGVGVGVVVVLILFLVKRR
;
A
#
# COMPACT_ATOMS: atom_id res chain seq x y z
N ALA A 1 -2.25 11.78 -25.38
CA ALA A 1 -2.40 13.25 -25.55
C ALA A 1 -1.14 14.03 -25.15
N ARG A 2 -0.58 13.85 -23.94
CA ARG A 2 0.63 14.59 -23.50
C ARG A 2 1.90 14.25 -24.30
N LEU A 3 2.17 12.96 -24.55
CA LEU A 3 3.30 12.50 -25.38
C LEU A 3 3.33 13.14 -26.78
N ASN A 4 2.19 13.19 -27.45
CA ASN A 4 2.04 13.80 -28.78
C ASN A 4 2.47 15.28 -28.80
N GLY A 5 2.21 16.02 -27.72
CA GLY A 5 2.66 17.40 -27.59
C GLY A 5 4.17 17.52 -27.45
N HIS A 6 4.81 16.62 -26.69
CA HIS A 6 6.26 16.59 -26.55
C HIS A 6 6.97 16.17 -27.83
N LEU A 7 6.43 15.18 -28.56
CA LEU A 7 6.92 14.82 -29.90
C LEU A 7 6.91 16.03 -30.84
N TRP A 8 5.81 16.79 -30.87
CA TRP A 8 5.73 18.03 -31.65
C TRP A 8 6.79 19.06 -31.23
N VAL A 9 6.99 19.25 -29.93
CA VAL A 9 8.04 20.15 -29.42
C VAL A 9 9.44 19.73 -29.89
N CYS A 10 9.70 18.43 -29.89
CA CYS A 10 10.95 17.82 -30.38
C CYS A 10 11.10 17.83 -31.92
N GLY A 11 10.14 18.38 -32.66
CA GLY A 11 10.19 18.49 -34.12
C GLY A 11 9.59 17.31 -34.89
N PHE A 12 8.70 16.53 -34.27
CA PHE A 12 7.92 15.49 -34.94
C PHE A 12 6.52 15.98 -35.29
N ASP A 13 6.18 15.97 -36.58
CA ASP A 13 4.86 16.33 -37.06
C ASP A 13 3.95 15.09 -37.14
N TYR A 14 2.64 15.28 -36.96
CA TYR A 14 1.66 14.21 -37.10
C TYR A 14 1.04 14.20 -38.51
N ASP A 15 1.15 13.08 -39.22
CA ASP A 15 0.45 12.89 -40.50
C ASP A 15 -0.95 12.31 -40.26
N GLU A 16 -1.97 13.14 -40.43
CA GLU A 16 -3.37 12.73 -40.27
C GLU A 16 -3.81 11.60 -41.22
N THR A 17 -3.10 11.38 -42.33
CA THR A 17 -3.41 10.37 -43.34
C THR A 17 -2.87 9.01 -42.95
N THR A 18 -1.59 8.93 -42.57
CA THR A 18 -0.95 7.67 -42.14
C THR A 18 -1.27 7.34 -40.68
N LYS A 19 -1.68 8.34 -39.89
CA LYS A 19 -1.85 8.28 -38.44
C LYS A 19 -0.54 8.07 -37.69
N GLU A 20 0.59 8.48 -38.27
CA GLU A 20 1.93 8.30 -37.73
C GLU A 20 2.62 9.65 -37.51
N PHE A 21 3.56 9.71 -36.56
CA PHE A 21 4.48 10.82 -36.45
C PHE A 21 5.62 10.69 -37.47
N TYR A 22 6.27 11.79 -37.83
CA TYR A 22 7.51 11.77 -38.61
C TYR A 22 8.40 12.93 -38.18
N TYR A 23 9.72 12.75 -38.21
CA TYR A 23 10.64 13.84 -37.89
C TYR A 23 10.69 14.85 -39.02
N SER A 24 10.36 16.11 -38.74
CA SER A 24 10.39 17.20 -39.71
C SER A 24 11.67 18.04 -39.63
N GLY A 25 12.44 17.86 -38.55
CA GLY A 25 13.59 18.69 -38.19
C GLY A 25 13.24 20.10 -37.73
N ASN A 26 11.95 20.48 -37.70
CA ASN A 26 11.50 21.78 -37.23
C ASN A 26 11.22 21.71 -35.74
N HIS A 27 12.25 21.84 -34.91
CA HIS A 27 12.07 21.92 -33.45
C HIS A 27 11.26 23.16 -33.11
N GLU A 28 10.27 23.00 -32.22
CA GLU A 28 9.52 24.13 -31.66
C GLU A 28 10.18 24.64 -30.38
N SER A 29 11.05 23.81 -29.78
CA SER A 29 11.89 24.19 -28.65
C SER A 29 13.20 23.40 -28.61
N ASP A 30 14.26 24.12 -28.29
CA ASP A 30 15.65 23.67 -28.16
C ASP A 30 15.94 22.95 -26.83
N LEU A 31 15.06 23.15 -25.85
CA LEU A 31 15.17 22.73 -24.45
C LEU A 31 13.77 22.73 -23.87
N THR A 32 13.43 21.75 -23.03
CA THR A 32 12.18 21.82 -22.25
C THR A 32 12.46 21.76 -20.77
N THR A 33 11.55 22.36 -19.98
CA THR A 33 11.57 22.31 -18.52
C THR A 33 10.23 21.81 -18.01
N ASN A 34 10.28 20.82 -17.10
CA ASN A 34 9.13 20.10 -16.56
C ASN A 34 9.18 20.18 -15.03
N SER A 35 8.52 21.20 -14.49
CA SER A 35 8.37 21.43 -13.05
C SER A 35 7.21 20.65 -12.44
N TRP A 36 7.12 19.37 -12.77
CA TRP A 36 6.08 18.44 -12.36
C TRP A 36 6.62 17.01 -12.44
N GLY A 37 6.05 16.11 -11.66
CA GLY A 37 6.38 14.69 -11.66
C GLY A 37 5.24 13.86 -11.10
N TRP A 38 5.39 12.55 -11.20
CA TRP A 38 4.55 11.59 -10.51
C TRP A 38 5.20 11.22 -9.19
N ILE A 39 4.41 11.30 -8.12
CA ILE A 39 4.76 10.76 -6.82
C ILE A 39 4.40 9.28 -6.87
N THR A 40 5.43 8.42 -6.98
CA THR A 40 5.30 6.98 -7.18
C THR A 40 6.40 6.26 -6.43
N THR A 41 6.28 4.94 -6.34
CA THR A 41 7.35 4.09 -5.83
C THR A 41 8.63 4.23 -6.67
N PRO A 42 9.81 4.11 -6.04
CA PRO A 42 11.10 4.24 -6.71
C PRO A 42 11.27 3.36 -7.96
N PHE A 43 10.72 2.14 -7.95
CA PHE A 43 10.86 1.20 -9.06
C PHE A 43 10.22 1.67 -10.37
N SER A 44 9.42 2.75 -10.35
CA SER A 44 8.95 3.45 -11.56
C SER A 44 10.07 4.01 -12.44
N GLU A 45 11.34 4.01 -11.99
CA GLU A 45 12.50 4.16 -12.89
C GLU A 45 12.46 3.17 -14.07
N PHE A 46 11.88 1.98 -13.87
CA PHE A 46 11.92 0.85 -14.81
C PHE A 46 10.63 0.72 -15.63
N ASP A 47 9.75 1.73 -15.60
CA ASP A 47 8.48 1.69 -16.31
C ASP A 47 8.36 2.75 -17.42
N TYR A 48 7.18 2.78 -18.05
CA TYR A 48 6.86 3.65 -19.16
C TYR A 48 6.91 5.14 -18.81
N LEU A 49 6.70 5.52 -17.54
CA LEU A 49 6.75 6.91 -17.09
C LEU A 49 8.16 7.46 -17.23
N SER A 50 9.18 6.67 -16.87
CA SER A 50 10.59 7.04 -17.04
C SER A 50 11.06 6.88 -18.48
N PHE A 51 10.70 5.76 -19.13
CA PHE A 51 11.13 5.45 -20.50
C PHE A 51 10.65 6.44 -21.53
N THR A 52 9.48 7.04 -21.33
CA THR A 52 8.97 8.11 -22.21
C THR A 52 9.98 9.26 -22.35
N TRP A 53 10.61 9.68 -21.25
CA TRP A 53 11.58 10.78 -21.28
C TRP A 53 12.95 10.35 -21.76
N THR A 54 13.31 9.09 -21.52
CA THR A 54 14.50 8.50 -22.12
C THR A 54 14.41 8.56 -23.65
N ILE A 55 13.29 8.12 -24.23
CA ILE A 55 13.07 8.10 -25.69
C ILE A 55 13.14 9.50 -26.30
N LEU A 56 12.51 10.48 -25.66
CA LEU A 56 12.48 11.86 -26.17
C LEU A 56 13.84 12.56 -26.05
N SER A 57 14.66 12.20 -25.06
CA SER A 57 15.95 12.86 -24.82
C SER A 57 17.08 12.34 -25.72
N VAL A 58 16.95 11.12 -26.26
CA VAL A 58 18.07 10.42 -26.87
C VAL A 58 18.25 10.79 -28.36
N PRO A 59 19.47 11.21 -28.77
CA PRO A 59 19.82 11.40 -30.17
C PRO A 59 19.77 10.11 -30.98
N ASP A 60 19.49 10.22 -32.27
CA ASP A 60 19.55 9.19 -33.31
C ASP A 60 18.60 7.98 -33.08
N TYR A 61 17.71 8.02 -32.07
CA TYR A 61 16.86 6.89 -31.67
C TYR A 61 15.51 6.86 -32.37
N LEU A 62 14.76 7.98 -32.32
CA LEU A 62 13.44 8.10 -32.96
C LEU A 62 13.54 8.41 -34.46
N ASP A 63 14.64 9.01 -34.90
CA ASP A 63 14.98 9.29 -36.30
C ASP A 63 16.50 9.45 -36.41
N GLU A 64 17.12 9.07 -37.54
CA GLU A 64 18.57 9.14 -37.73
C GLU A 64 19.14 10.56 -37.72
N ASP A 65 18.30 11.57 -38.00
CA ASP A 65 18.68 12.99 -37.97
C ASP A 65 18.27 13.69 -36.65
N TYR A 66 17.61 12.99 -35.72
CA TYR A 66 17.15 13.57 -34.47
C TYR A 66 18.28 13.76 -33.46
N GLN A 67 18.57 15.00 -33.04
CA GLN A 67 19.69 15.28 -32.12
C GLN A 67 19.36 15.13 -30.63
N GLY A 68 18.15 14.68 -30.29
CA GLY A 68 17.64 14.69 -28.92
C GLY A 68 17.26 16.10 -28.45
N VAL A 69 16.39 16.20 -27.43
CA VAL A 69 16.09 17.45 -26.73
C VAL A 69 16.42 17.25 -25.26
N LEU A 70 17.14 18.19 -24.63
CA LEU A 70 17.35 18.09 -23.20
C LEU A 70 16.04 18.42 -22.48
N HIS A 71 15.58 17.46 -21.67
CA HIS A 71 14.44 17.65 -20.78
C HIS A 71 14.95 17.89 -19.37
N VAL A 72 14.74 19.11 -18.87
CA VAL A 72 15.05 19.49 -17.49
C VAL A 72 13.84 19.18 -16.62
N CYS A 73 14.03 18.36 -15.60
CA CYS A 73 12.96 17.86 -14.75
C CYS A 73 13.24 18.22 -13.29
N SER A 74 12.23 18.66 -12.56
CA SER A 74 12.33 18.79 -11.09
C SER A 74 12.55 17.41 -10.46
N ALA A 75 13.37 17.34 -9.40
CA ALA A 75 13.63 16.08 -8.70
C ALA A 75 12.41 15.52 -7.95
N GLY A 76 11.48 16.39 -7.53
CA GLY A 76 10.38 16.06 -6.62
C GLY A 76 10.46 16.87 -5.32
N ASN A 77 9.40 16.89 -4.52
CA ASN A 77 9.38 17.57 -3.22
C ASN A 77 9.12 16.60 -2.06
N GLU A 78 9.42 15.32 -2.26
CA GLU A 78 9.15 14.21 -1.35
C GLU A 78 10.42 13.87 -0.52
N GLY A 79 11.28 14.87 -0.29
CA GLY A 79 12.31 14.79 0.74
C GLY A 79 11.68 14.98 2.13
N ALA A 80 12.37 14.70 3.23
CA ALA A 80 13.82 14.57 3.30
C ALA A 80 14.35 13.19 2.91
N GLY A 81 13.52 12.15 2.92
CA GLY A 81 13.89 10.74 2.68
C GLY A 81 14.73 10.50 1.43
N PHE A 82 15.44 9.36 1.41
CA PHE A 82 16.23 8.97 0.25
C PHE A 82 15.43 8.11 -0.73
N MET A 83 15.91 8.08 -1.97
CA MET A 83 15.30 7.37 -3.10
C MET A 83 13.85 7.84 -3.33
N THR A 84 13.62 9.15 -3.27
CA THR A 84 12.29 9.77 -3.44
C THR A 84 12.14 10.51 -4.77
N ILE A 85 13.06 10.26 -5.71
CA ILE A 85 13.01 10.85 -7.05
C ILE A 85 12.07 10.05 -7.95
N GLY A 86 10.96 10.67 -8.35
CA GLY A 86 9.96 10.09 -9.25
C GLY A 86 10.14 10.46 -10.74
N PRO A 87 9.40 9.79 -11.64
CA PRO A 87 9.33 10.16 -13.04
C PRO A 87 8.70 11.56 -13.21
N PRO A 88 9.14 12.38 -14.17
CA PRO A 88 10.13 12.09 -15.22
C PRO A 88 11.59 12.20 -14.76
N GLY A 89 11.84 12.70 -13.54
CA GLY A 89 13.19 12.95 -13.01
C GLY A 89 14.01 11.68 -12.74
N SER A 90 13.38 10.52 -12.61
CA SER A 90 14.05 9.22 -12.54
C SER A 90 14.77 8.83 -13.85
N SER A 91 14.38 9.38 -15.01
CA SER A 91 15.02 9.06 -16.29
C SER A 91 16.50 9.50 -16.30
N ALA A 92 17.40 8.56 -16.60
CA ALA A 92 18.83 8.85 -16.73
C ALA A 92 19.15 9.83 -17.86
N ALA A 93 18.32 9.93 -18.90
CA ALA A 93 18.57 10.85 -20.02
C ALA A 93 18.10 12.29 -19.74
N ALA A 94 17.18 12.47 -18.79
CA ALA A 94 16.75 13.80 -18.34
C ALA A 94 17.80 14.45 -17.41
N LEU A 95 17.82 15.78 -17.38
CA LEU A 95 18.55 16.56 -16.37
C LEU A 95 17.63 16.79 -15.15
N THR A 96 17.89 16.08 -14.07
CA THR A 96 17.09 16.11 -12.84
C THR A 96 17.67 17.10 -11.85
N VAL A 97 16.84 18.04 -11.41
CA VAL A 97 17.28 19.22 -10.66
C VAL A 97 16.65 19.23 -9.26
N GLY A 98 17.49 19.04 -8.25
CA GLY A 98 17.12 19.22 -6.84
C GLY A 98 17.14 20.70 -6.43
N ALA A 99 16.52 21.01 -5.30
CA ALA A 99 16.38 22.37 -4.79
C ALA A 99 17.41 22.66 -3.71
N SER A 100 18.10 23.78 -3.88
CA SER A 100 18.86 24.45 -2.82
C SER A 100 18.12 25.70 -2.34
N THR A 101 18.54 26.25 -1.22
CA THR A 101 17.98 27.45 -0.61
C THR A 101 19.09 28.40 -0.22
N GLU A 102 18.80 29.70 -0.28
CA GLU A 102 19.45 30.71 0.57
C GLU A 102 18.48 31.08 1.69
N SER A 103 18.96 31.30 2.92
CA SER A 103 18.09 31.67 4.06
C SER A 103 17.75 33.17 4.10
N GLN A 104 18.20 33.98 3.14
CA GLN A 104 18.05 35.45 3.14
C GLN A 104 16.60 35.95 3.22
N TRP A 105 15.64 35.22 2.68
CA TRP A 105 14.21 35.58 2.74
C TRP A 105 13.64 35.56 4.19
N LEU A 106 14.35 34.93 5.13
CA LEU A 106 13.99 34.87 6.55
C LEU A 106 14.51 36.06 7.36
N GLU A 107 15.18 37.04 6.73
CA GLU A 107 15.76 38.21 7.43
C GLU A 107 14.76 38.90 8.36
N TYR A 108 13.49 38.95 7.96
CA TYR A 108 12.44 39.61 8.73
C TYR A 108 12.10 38.92 10.07
N LEU A 109 12.43 37.64 10.22
CA LEU A 109 12.06 36.78 11.34
C LEU A 109 13.29 36.33 12.16
N TYR A 110 14.42 36.09 11.50
CA TYR A 110 15.61 35.49 12.11
C TYR A 110 16.89 36.34 12.02
N GLY A 111 16.79 37.57 11.52
CA GLY A 111 17.90 38.54 11.53
C GLY A 111 18.52 38.77 10.14
N PRO A 112 19.16 39.94 9.93
CA PRO A 112 19.63 40.39 8.62
C PRO A 112 20.79 39.57 8.05
N THR A 113 21.54 38.90 8.91
CA THR A 113 22.63 38.03 8.51
C THR A 113 22.04 36.62 8.33
N GLN A 114 21.90 36.14 7.09
CA GLN A 114 21.44 34.77 6.78
C GLN A 114 22.36 34.19 5.68
N PRO A 115 23.60 33.82 6.04
CA PRO A 115 24.69 33.64 5.06
C PRO A 115 24.75 32.23 4.45
N TYR A 116 23.96 31.29 4.96
CA TYR A 116 24.05 29.90 4.55
C TYR A 116 23.20 29.58 3.33
N GLU A 117 23.79 28.73 2.50
CA GLU A 117 23.16 28.12 1.34
C GLU A 117 23.29 26.60 1.48
N GLY A 118 22.21 25.86 1.21
CA GLY A 118 22.17 24.41 1.40
C GLY A 118 21.03 23.75 0.64
N PRO A 119 20.86 22.42 0.71
CA PRO A 119 19.71 21.73 0.14
C PRO A 119 18.43 22.22 0.84
N ALA A 120 17.36 22.41 0.07
CA ALA A 120 16.04 22.62 0.65
C ALA A 120 15.55 21.30 1.27
N SER A 121 14.92 21.34 2.45
CA SER A 121 14.53 20.12 3.19
C SER A 121 13.67 19.15 2.37
N PHE A 122 12.71 19.70 1.63
CA PHE A 122 11.75 18.95 0.82
C PHE A 122 12.37 18.36 -0.45
N THR A 123 13.61 18.71 -0.82
CA THR A 123 14.15 18.24 -2.11
C THR A 123 14.23 16.72 -2.12
N SER A 124 13.59 16.08 -3.10
CA SER A 124 13.74 14.63 -3.28
C SER A 124 15.19 14.27 -3.51
N LYS A 125 15.62 13.16 -2.91
CA LYS A 125 16.99 12.66 -2.95
C LYS A 125 17.05 11.35 -3.71
N GLY A 126 18.17 11.08 -4.35
CA GLY A 126 18.43 9.79 -4.95
C GLY A 126 18.91 8.77 -3.92
N PRO A 127 19.69 7.76 -4.37
CA PRO A 127 19.90 7.41 -5.77
C PRO A 127 18.57 6.99 -6.43
N ALA A 128 18.57 6.79 -7.75
CA ALA A 128 17.45 6.12 -8.41
C ALA A 128 17.36 4.65 -7.94
N PHE A 129 16.24 3.96 -8.22
CA PHE A 129 16.00 2.57 -7.82
C PHE A 129 17.11 1.59 -8.19
N SER A 130 17.73 1.77 -9.36
CA SER A 130 18.87 1.00 -9.85
C SER A 130 20.16 1.24 -9.05
N GLY A 131 20.26 2.38 -8.37
CA GLY A 131 21.49 2.94 -7.84
C GLY A 131 22.12 4.02 -8.74
N TYR A 132 21.50 4.37 -9.88
CA TYR A 132 21.98 5.46 -10.72
C TYR A 132 21.99 6.79 -9.97
N VAL A 133 23.02 7.62 -10.18
CA VAL A 133 23.18 8.87 -9.44
C VAL A 133 22.08 9.86 -9.82
N LYS A 134 21.31 10.29 -8.82
CA LYS A 134 20.30 11.35 -8.90
C LYS A 134 20.26 12.13 -7.56
N PRO A 135 19.85 13.41 -7.52
CA PRO A 135 19.60 14.26 -8.69
C PRO A 135 20.89 14.48 -9.49
N ASP A 136 20.81 15.04 -10.69
CA ASP A 136 22.01 15.35 -11.46
C ASP A 136 22.73 16.57 -10.88
N VAL A 137 21.98 17.63 -10.59
CA VAL A 137 22.47 18.91 -10.05
C VAL A 137 21.45 19.53 -9.10
N MET A 138 21.88 20.53 -8.35
CA MET A 138 21.04 21.39 -7.51
C MET A 138 20.93 22.78 -8.12
N ALA A 139 19.80 23.45 -7.93
CA ALA A 139 19.66 24.88 -8.23
C ALA A 139 18.83 25.60 -7.14
N PRO A 140 18.96 26.92 -6.98
CA PRO A 140 18.11 27.66 -6.05
C PRO A 140 16.63 27.45 -6.34
N GLY A 141 15.88 26.96 -5.36
CA GLY A 141 14.47 26.55 -5.53
C GLY A 141 13.57 26.77 -4.32
N SER A 142 14.09 27.20 -3.17
CA SER A 142 13.29 27.52 -2.00
C SER A 142 13.17 29.04 -1.83
N ALA A 143 11.92 29.52 -1.68
CA ALA A 143 11.57 30.91 -1.44
C ALA A 143 12.17 31.93 -2.45
N GLY A 144 12.11 31.61 -3.74
CA GLY A 144 12.49 32.52 -4.82
C GLY A 144 11.35 33.47 -5.22
N TYR A 145 11.68 34.72 -5.60
CA TYR A 145 10.70 35.64 -6.20
C TYR A 145 10.37 35.22 -7.63
N SER A 146 9.12 34.85 -7.87
CA SER A 146 8.61 34.49 -9.20
C SER A 146 7.47 35.40 -9.66
N ALA A 147 7.24 35.46 -10.97
CA ALA A 147 6.16 36.24 -11.55
C ALA A 147 4.80 35.63 -11.19
N ASN A 148 3.89 36.45 -10.65
CA ASN A 148 2.55 36.00 -10.28
C ASN A 148 1.58 36.22 -11.48
N PRO A 149 0.91 35.19 -12.01
CA PRO A 149 -0.05 35.37 -13.10
C PRO A 149 -1.17 36.34 -12.68
N TRP A 150 -1.60 37.20 -13.61
CA TRP A 150 -2.63 38.21 -13.33
C TRP A 150 -3.94 37.62 -12.77
N TYR A 151 -4.29 36.37 -13.10
CA TYR A 151 -5.46 35.69 -12.53
C TYR A 151 -5.18 34.94 -11.22
N GLY A 152 -3.92 34.72 -10.84
CA GLY A 152 -3.52 34.11 -9.56
C GLY A 152 -4.12 34.84 -8.36
N GLN A 153 -4.36 36.16 -8.49
CA GLN A 153 -5.09 36.99 -7.53
C GLN A 153 -6.53 36.52 -7.22
N TYR A 154 -7.17 35.76 -8.12
CA TYR A 154 -8.51 35.18 -7.92
C TYR A 154 -8.47 33.72 -7.45
N PHE A 155 -7.36 33.02 -7.69
CA PHE A 155 -7.14 31.64 -7.24
C PHE A 155 -6.42 31.56 -5.89
N GLN A 156 -5.96 32.69 -5.36
CA GLN A 156 -5.21 32.77 -4.10
C GLN A 156 -5.98 32.15 -2.91
N SER A 157 -7.32 32.19 -2.91
CA SER A 157 -8.15 31.54 -1.89
C SER A 157 -8.23 30.01 -2.00
N TYR A 158 -7.69 29.41 -3.06
CA TYR A 158 -7.72 27.97 -3.31
C TYR A 158 -6.36 27.31 -3.07
N TRP A 159 -5.26 28.07 -3.00
CA TRP A 159 -3.88 27.55 -2.99
C TRP A 159 -3.07 27.97 -1.74
N MET A 160 -3.70 28.67 -0.79
CA MET A 160 -3.03 29.25 0.39
C MET A 160 -3.95 29.15 1.62
N ASP A 161 -4.06 27.98 2.22
CA ASP A 161 -4.68 27.83 3.55
C ASP A 161 -3.60 28.10 4.62
N GLY A 162 -3.55 29.33 5.17
CA GLY A 162 -2.63 29.65 6.25
C GLY A 162 -2.77 31.08 6.81
N PRO A 163 -2.69 31.27 8.14
CA PRO A 163 -2.93 32.56 8.81
C PRO A 163 -1.82 33.62 8.60
N TYR A 164 -0.68 33.26 8.00
CA TYR A 164 0.49 34.15 7.84
C TYR A 164 0.50 35.01 6.56
N TRP A 165 -0.38 34.74 5.59
CA TRP A 165 -0.34 35.38 4.26
C TRP A 165 -1.28 36.60 4.14
N GLY A 166 -1.26 37.44 5.17
CA GLY A 166 -2.00 38.69 5.19
C GLY A 166 -1.34 39.79 4.34
N ALA A 167 -1.84 39.98 3.10
CA ALA A 167 -1.94 41.24 2.36
C ALA A 167 -1.10 41.47 1.08
N MET A 168 -1.78 42.16 0.15
CA MET A 168 -1.37 42.86 -1.08
C MET A 168 -0.93 42.04 -2.31
N VAL A 169 -1.63 42.32 -3.42
CA VAL A 169 -1.41 41.79 -4.76
C VAL A 169 -0.18 42.46 -5.39
N TYR A 170 0.88 41.69 -5.59
CA TYR A 170 2.07 42.11 -6.33
C TYR A 170 2.21 41.30 -7.63
N ASN A 171 2.88 41.88 -8.64
CA ASN A 171 3.21 41.17 -9.89
C ASN A 171 4.20 40.02 -9.69
N THR A 172 4.74 39.89 -8.48
CA THR A 172 5.66 38.84 -8.05
C THR A 172 5.22 38.27 -6.70
N THR A 173 5.56 37.01 -6.43
CA THR A 173 5.34 36.35 -5.13
C THR A 173 6.54 35.47 -4.80
N LEU A 174 6.71 35.11 -3.53
CA LEU A 174 7.62 34.03 -3.15
C LEU A 174 7.00 32.69 -3.53
N PHE A 175 7.81 31.79 -4.07
CA PHE A 175 7.45 30.42 -4.41
C PHE A 175 8.61 29.49 -4.05
N GLY A 176 8.30 28.25 -3.69
CA GLY A 176 9.29 27.23 -3.29
C GLY A 176 8.95 25.88 -3.89
N GLY A 177 9.99 25.10 -4.17
CA GLY A 177 9.89 23.75 -4.71
C GLY A 177 11.04 23.45 -5.68
N THR A 178 11.32 22.17 -5.92
CA THR A 178 12.15 21.75 -7.07
C THR A 178 11.53 22.21 -8.40
N SER A 179 10.22 22.45 -8.42
CA SER A 179 9.50 23.16 -9.47
C SER A 179 10.04 24.57 -9.79
N GLN A 180 10.74 25.23 -8.86
CA GLN A 180 11.46 26.49 -9.08
C GLN A 180 12.94 26.26 -9.44
N ALA A 181 13.57 25.23 -8.90
CA ALA A 181 14.96 24.88 -9.21
C ALA A 181 15.13 24.47 -10.68
N ALA A 182 14.24 23.62 -11.21
CA ALA A 182 14.28 23.15 -12.60
C ALA A 182 14.33 24.29 -13.64
N PRO A 183 13.44 25.32 -13.62
CA PRO A 183 13.52 26.41 -14.58
C PRO A 183 14.75 27.32 -14.39
N VAL A 184 15.33 27.39 -13.18
CA VAL A 184 16.61 28.10 -12.96
C VAL A 184 17.74 27.39 -13.70
N ALA A 185 17.86 26.06 -13.52
CA ALA A 185 18.84 25.26 -14.26
C ALA A 185 18.57 25.29 -15.77
N ALA A 186 17.31 25.23 -16.21
CA ALA A 186 16.95 25.39 -17.62
C ALA A 186 17.39 26.75 -18.20
N GLY A 187 17.30 27.83 -17.41
CA GLY A 187 17.83 29.14 -17.77
C GLY A 187 19.35 29.12 -17.98
N VAL A 188 20.10 28.39 -17.14
CA VAL A 188 21.55 28.18 -17.32
C VAL A 188 21.82 27.43 -18.61
N VAL A 189 21.09 26.35 -18.90
CA VAL A 189 21.22 25.62 -20.16
C VAL A 189 20.90 26.49 -21.38
N ALA A 190 19.90 27.38 -21.29
CA ALA A 190 19.61 28.32 -22.37
C ALA A 190 20.78 29.29 -22.64
N LEU A 191 21.51 29.74 -21.60
CA LEU A 191 22.72 30.53 -21.77
C LEU A 191 23.87 29.71 -22.38
N MET A 192 23.97 28.42 -22.04
CA MET A 192 24.93 27.51 -22.67
C MET A 192 24.64 27.32 -24.16
N LEU A 193 23.36 27.20 -24.54
CA LEU A 193 22.94 27.15 -25.94
C LEU A 193 23.28 28.44 -26.71
N GLU A 194 23.05 29.61 -26.10
CA GLU A 194 23.46 30.91 -26.67
C GLU A 194 24.99 30.97 -26.86
N ALA A 195 25.76 30.49 -25.88
CA ALA A 195 27.22 30.40 -25.99
C ALA A 195 27.67 29.45 -27.11
N LEU A 196 27.00 28.30 -27.27
CA LEU A 196 27.24 27.38 -28.36
C LEU A 196 26.92 27.99 -29.72
N GLU A 197 25.85 28.79 -29.85
CA GLU A 197 25.56 29.51 -31.10
C GLU A 197 26.70 30.48 -31.45
N VAL A 198 27.31 31.14 -30.46
CA VAL A 198 28.49 31.99 -30.67
C VAL A 198 29.71 31.18 -31.16
N THR A 199 29.92 29.99 -30.60
CA THR A 199 31.09 29.13 -30.90
C THR A 199 30.94 28.35 -32.22
N LEU A 200 29.75 27.82 -32.50
CA LEU A 200 29.46 26.90 -33.62
C LEU A 200 28.69 27.55 -34.78
N GLY A 201 27.99 28.67 -34.54
CA GLY A 201 27.10 29.32 -35.51
C GLY A 201 25.70 28.68 -35.61
N ASN A 202 25.56 27.40 -35.25
CA ASN A 202 24.30 26.70 -35.04
C ASN A 202 24.49 25.67 -33.90
N PRO A 203 23.77 25.80 -32.77
CA PRO A 203 23.94 24.91 -31.62
C PRO A 203 23.40 23.49 -31.86
N PHE A 204 22.71 23.23 -32.98
CA PHE A 204 22.18 21.90 -33.36
C PHE A 204 22.94 21.25 -34.52
N GLU A 205 24.04 21.85 -34.99
CA GLU A 205 24.93 21.24 -35.99
C GLU A 205 26.13 20.57 -35.29
N GLY A 206 26.31 19.26 -35.49
CA GLY A 206 27.49 18.52 -35.06
C GLY A 206 27.35 17.82 -33.70
N ASP A 207 28.40 17.86 -32.86
CA ASP A 207 28.50 17.09 -31.61
C ASP A 207 27.78 17.74 -30.40
N ALA A 208 27.06 18.86 -30.61
CA ALA A 208 26.30 19.60 -29.61
C ALA A 208 24.94 18.93 -29.30
N LYS A 209 24.98 17.67 -28.84
CA LYS A 209 23.80 16.86 -28.51
C LYS A 209 23.23 17.22 -27.13
N ALA A 210 21.99 16.83 -26.86
CA ALA A 210 21.35 16.99 -25.54
C ALA A 210 22.22 16.47 -24.38
N SER A 211 22.90 15.34 -24.57
CA SER A 211 23.85 14.77 -23.61
C SER A 211 25.03 15.69 -23.31
N SER A 212 25.53 16.45 -24.28
CA SER A 212 26.66 17.35 -24.12
C SER A 212 26.31 18.55 -23.23
N LEU A 213 25.07 19.07 -23.34
CA LEU A 213 24.56 20.09 -22.43
C LEU A 213 24.46 19.56 -21.00
N LYS A 214 23.90 18.35 -20.83
CA LYS A 214 23.77 17.68 -19.53
C LYS A 214 25.14 17.47 -18.87
N VAL A 215 26.09 16.93 -19.63
CA VAL A 215 27.46 16.66 -19.16
C VAL A 215 28.15 17.94 -18.70
N THR A 216 28.06 19.03 -19.46
CA THR A 216 28.72 20.29 -19.08
C THR A 216 28.11 20.90 -17.82
N ILE A 217 26.78 20.94 -17.69
CA ILE A 217 26.16 21.52 -16.48
C ILE A 217 26.43 20.67 -15.22
N GLN A 218 26.53 19.35 -15.38
CA GLN A 218 27.01 18.45 -14.31
C GLN A 218 28.47 18.75 -13.94
N GLY A 219 29.39 18.69 -14.92
CA GLY A 219 30.83 18.80 -14.68
C GLY A 219 31.33 20.16 -14.23
N THR A 220 30.49 21.20 -14.29
CA THR A 220 30.83 22.58 -13.87
C THR A 220 30.14 23.01 -12.58
N ALA A 221 29.35 22.15 -11.94
CA ALA A 221 28.65 22.46 -10.70
C ALA A 221 29.60 22.58 -9.49
N ASP A 222 29.19 23.38 -8.50
CA ASP A 222 29.91 23.60 -7.25
C ASP A 222 29.47 22.58 -6.18
N ASP A 223 30.43 21.84 -5.60
CA ASP A 223 30.19 20.89 -4.51
C ASP A 223 29.72 21.60 -3.22
N LEU A 224 28.63 21.08 -2.63
CA LEU A 224 28.04 21.55 -1.36
C LEU A 224 28.55 20.76 -0.13
N GLY A 225 29.41 19.75 -0.33
CA GLY A 225 30.00 18.92 0.75
C GLY A 225 29.12 17.76 1.23
N LEU A 226 28.02 17.47 0.54
CA LEU A 226 27.06 16.40 0.84
C LEU A 226 27.39 15.12 0.05
N ASP A 227 26.68 14.03 0.33
CA ASP A 227 26.80 12.78 -0.43
C ASP A 227 26.12 12.86 -1.81
N PRO A 228 26.48 11.96 -2.76
CA PRO A 228 25.96 12.02 -4.12
C PRO A 228 24.44 11.92 -4.25
N ALA A 229 23.76 11.15 -3.40
CA ALA A 229 22.32 11.01 -3.45
C ALA A 229 21.58 12.29 -3.04
N THR A 230 22.21 13.12 -2.19
CA THR A 230 21.62 14.38 -1.74
C THR A 230 21.81 15.52 -2.75
N GLN A 231 22.98 15.61 -3.41
CA GLN A 231 23.31 16.78 -4.24
C GLN A 231 23.73 16.50 -5.69
N GLY A 232 23.93 15.24 -6.07
CA GLY A 232 24.51 14.90 -7.36
C GLY A 232 25.91 15.50 -7.55
N PHE A 233 26.07 16.29 -8.60
CA PHE A 233 27.30 17.06 -8.86
C PHE A 233 27.42 18.35 -8.02
N GLY A 234 26.37 18.72 -7.29
CA GLY A 234 26.31 19.97 -6.54
C GLY A 234 25.50 21.03 -7.27
N ARG A 235 25.70 22.29 -6.91
CA ARG A 235 24.86 23.41 -7.39
C ARG A 235 25.34 23.96 -8.73
N VAL A 236 24.41 24.23 -9.64
CA VAL A 236 24.72 24.80 -10.96
C VAL A 236 25.54 26.10 -10.86
N ASN A 237 26.63 26.17 -11.61
CA ASN A 237 27.47 27.37 -11.75
C ASN A 237 27.37 27.91 -13.18
N ALA A 238 26.57 28.94 -13.37
CA ALA A 238 26.26 29.48 -14.70
C ALA A 238 27.49 30.07 -15.40
N GLU A 239 28.40 30.69 -14.66
CA GLU A 239 29.62 31.30 -15.22
C GLU A 239 30.54 30.21 -15.76
N ALA A 240 30.84 29.19 -14.94
CA ALA A 240 31.70 28.08 -15.34
C ALA A 240 31.12 27.29 -16.53
N ALA A 241 29.82 27.03 -16.54
CA ALA A 241 29.14 26.32 -17.64
C ALA A 241 29.21 27.10 -18.96
N VAL A 242 28.98 28.41 -18.93
CA VAL A 242 29.04 29.29 -20.11
C VAL A 242 30.47 29.47 -20.60
N ASP A 243 31.43 29.66 -19.69
CA ASP A 243 32.84 29.79 -20.05
C ASP A 243 33.38 28.53 -20.72
N PHE A 244 32.98 27.34 -20.25
CA PHE A 244 33.32 26.08 -20.90
C PHE A 244 32.81 26.04 -22.35
N MET A 245 31.55 26.42 -22.59
CA MET A 245 30.92 26.44 -23.92
C MET A 245 31.50 27.50 -24.87
N LEU A 246 32.02 28.61 -24.32
CA LEU A 246 32.71 29.65 -25.10
C LEU A 246 34.17 29.29 -25.44
N GLY A 247 34.70 28.19 -24.89
CA GLY A 247 36.11 27.83 -25.08
C GLY A 247 37.08 28.54 -24.13
N ASN A 248 36.61 29.05 -22.99
CA ASN A 248 37.40 29.86 -22.05
C ASN A 248 38.14 29.03 -20.97
N GLY A 249 38.03 27.71 -21.03
CA GLY A 249 38.67 26.77 -20.09
C GLY A 249 37.68 26.11 -19.12
N GLY A 250 38.16 25.09 -18.40
CA GLY A 250 37.41 24.29 -17.45
C GLY A 250 37.90 22.84 -17.45
N LEU A 251 37.18 21.96 -16.75
CA LEU A 251 37.46 20.53 -16.74
C LEU A 251 36.16 19.75 -16.61
N VAL A 252 35.70 19.17 -17.72
CA VAL A 252 34.46 18.37 -17.77
C VAL A 252 34.79 16.96 -18.23
N GLY A 253 34.26 15.98 -17.53
CA GLY A 253 34.46 14.55 -17.82
C GLY A 253 33.16 13.87 -18.20
N TRP A 254 33.20 12.88 -19.09
CA TRP A 254 32.03 12.14 -19.54
C TRP A 254 32.37 10.70 -19.93
N ASN A 255 31.34 9.86 -19.98
CA ASN A 255 31.44 8.48 -20.44
C ASN A 255 30.09 7.98 -20.99
N MET A 256 30.13 6.94 -21.82
CA MET A 256 28.93 6.23 -22.28
C MET A 256 28.67 4.94 -21.47
N ASP A 257 29.69 4.43 -20.79
CA ASP A 257 29.63 3.15 -20.10
C ASP A 257 28.60 3.16 -18.97
N SER A 258 28.42 4.27 -18.27
CA SER A 258 27.44 4.40 -17.18
C SER A 258 26.01 4.21 -17.68
N PHE A 259 25.65 4.86 -18.79
CA PHE A 259 24.35 4.68 -19.41
C PHE A 259 24.18 3.26 -19.96
N ASN A 260 25.24 2.70 -20.55
CA ASN A 260 25.24 1.33 -21.05
C ASN A 260 25.06 0.29 -19.94
N ASN A 261 25.70 0.49 -18.79
CA ASN A 261 25.57 -0.35 -17.60
C ASN A 261 24.13 -0.33 -17.09
N LEU A 262 23.50 0.84 -17.00
CA LEU A 262 22.08 0.98 -16.65
C LEU A 262 21.17 0.26 -17.66
N ALA A 263 21.37 0.51 -18.95
CA ALA A 263 20.55 -0.09 -20.01
C ALA A 263 20.56 -1.63 -19.97
N THR A 264 21.64 -2.30 -19.51
CA THR A 264 21.63 -3.76 -19.32
C THR A 264 20.58 -4.27 -18.33
N ARG A 265 20.16 -3.42 -17.39
CA ARG A 265 19.10 -3.73 -16.41
C ARG A 265 17.72 -3.34 -16.90
N LEU A 266 17.66 -2.29 -17.71
CA LEU A 266 16.41 -1.79 -18.26
C LEU A 266 15.95 -2.55 -19.51
N ASP A 267 16.78 -3.39 -20.15
CA ASP A 267 16.38 -4.14 -21.36
C ASP A 267 15.12 -5.00 -21.17
N LEU A 268 14.98 -5.68 -20.01
CA LEU A 268 13.81 -6.53 -19.76
C LEU A 268 12.56 -5.69 -19.41
N PRO A 269 12.60 -4.74 -18.46
CA PRO A 269 11.49 -3.81 -18.24
C PRO A 269 11.13 -3.02 -19.50
N TRP A 270 12.10 -2.66 -20.35
CA TRP A 270 11.85 -1.97 -21.63
C TRP A 270 11.06 -2.82 -22.60
N ALA A 271 11.34 -4.12 -22.70
CA ALA A 271 10.55 -5.02 -23.53
C ALA A 271 9.09 -5.11 -23.06
N ASN A 272 8.83 -4.87 -21.77
CA ASN A 272 7.50 -4.88 -21.18
C ASN A 272 6.79 -3.50 -21.27
N TRP A 273 7.48 -2.44 -20.86
CA TRP A 273 6.92 -1.09 -20.64
C TRP A 273 7.35 -0.05 -21.69
N GLY A 274 8.42 -0.31 -22.45
CA GLY A 274 9.05 0.64 -23.36
C GLY A 274 8.39 0.76 -24.73
N SER A 275 7.35 -0.03 -25.04
CA SER A 275 6.64 0.08 -26.32
C SER A 275 5.72 1.29 -26.34
N LEU A 276 6.17 2.37 -26.99
CA LEU A 276 5.32 3.50 -27.37
C LEU A 276 4.86 3.27 -28.80
N ASN A 277 3.56 3.08 -29.04
CA ASN A 277 3.01 2.91 -30.39
C ASN A 277 2.96 4.28 -31.11
N LEU A 278 4.10 4.71 -31.66
CA LEU A 278 4.29 6.03 -32.28
C LEU A 278 4.12 6.02 -33.81
N GLY A 279 4.07 4.82 -34.40
CA GLY A 279 3.91 4.60 -35.84
C GLY A 279 5.23 4.26 -36.52
N LYS A 280 5.16 3.54 -37.65
CA LYS A 280 6.35 2.95 -38.31
C LYS A 280 7.37 3.97 -38.82
N ALA A 281 6.96 5.21 -39.00
CA ALA A 281 7.83 6.30 -39.43
C ALA A 281 8.75 6.83 -38.32
N VAL A 282 8.51 6.45 -37.05
CA VAL A 282 9.32 6.83 -35.87
C VAL A 282 9.82 5.59 -35.10
N ASP A 283 9.14 4.45 -35.22
CA ASP A 283 9.53 3.23 -34.53
C ASP A 283 10.84 2.66 -35.11
N ASN A 284 11.90 2.64 -34.30
CA ASN A 284 13.10 1.84 -34.58
C ASN A 284 12.72 0.35 -34.55
N GLU A 285 13.11 -0.44 -35.56
CA GLU A 285 12.86 -1.89 -35.62
C GLU A 285 13.57 -2.66 -34.48
N ASN A 286 14.49 -2.01 -33.74
CA ASN A 286 15.21 -2.58 -32.60
C ASN A 286 14.55 -2.17 -31.27
N PHE A 287 13.84 -3.10 -30.64
CA PHE A 287 13.21 -2.96 -29.32
C PHE A 287 14.20 -3.00 -28.13
N THR A 288 15.45 -2.56 -28.32
CA THR A 288 16.43 -2.48 -27.23
C THR A 288 16.40 -1.11 -26.58
N HIS A 289 16.61 -1.05 -25.26
CA HIS A 289 16.76 0.21 -24.56
C HIS A 289 17.90 1.04 -25.20
N PRO A 290 17.78 2.38 -25.31
CA PRO A 290 18.85 3.22 -25.84
C PRO A 290 20.20 3.01 -25.17
N ARG A 291 21.28 3.22 -25.94
CA ARG A 291 22.67 2.99 -25.54
C ARG A 291 23.57 4.08 -26.08
N ASP A 292 24.81 4.11 -25.60
CA ASP A 292 25.87 5.00 -26.08
C ASP A 292 25.56 6.51 -25.90
N ILE A 293 24.96 6.84 -24.76
CA ILE A 293 24.60 8.21 -24.36
C ILE A 293 25.61 8.71 -23.33
N GLY A 294 26.14 9.91 -23.55
CA GLY A 294 27.12 10.52 -22.66
C GLY A 294 26.50 11.02 -21.36
N ASP A 295 27.13 10.68 -20.23
CA ASP A 295 26.84 11.24 -18.90
C ASP A 295 28.16 11.49 -18.15
N SER A 296 28.18 12.46 -17.23
CA SER A 296 29.35 12.72 -16.39
C SER A 296 29.45 11.74 -15.23
N SER A 297 28.32 11.24 -14.73
CA SER A 297 28.28 10.33 -13.57
C SER A 297 28.94 8.99 -13.89
N LEU A 298 29.47 8.32 -12.86
CA LEU A 298 30.18 7.04 -12.97
C LEU A 298 29.34 5.92 -12.33
N TYR A 299 28.44 5.32 -13.10
CA TYR A 299 27.65 4.18 -12.66
C TYR A 299 28.24 2.85 -13.14
N PHE A 300 28.75 2.05 -12.19
CA PHE A 300 29.37 0.75 -12.51
C PHE A 300 28.36 -0.37 -12.75
N GLY A 301 27.06 -0.10 -12.56
CA GLY A 301 26.00 -1.09 -12.75
C GLY A 301 25.75 -1.96 -11.52
N MET A 302 24.97 -3.02 -11.76
CA MET A 302 24.75 -4.09 -10.78
C MET A 302 25.86 -5.14 -10.90
N MET A 303 26.69 -5.26 -9.87
CA MET A 303 27.88 -6.11 -9.84
C MET A 303 27.75 -7.21 -8.80
N MET A 304 28.23 -8.41 -9.13
CA MET A 304 28.41 -9.47 -8.14
C MET A 304 29.57 -9.14 -7.19
N PRO A 305 29.55 -9.63 -5.94
CA PRO A 305 30.71 -9.53 -5.05
C PRO A 305 31.98 -10.14 -5.68
N GLY A 306 33.08 -9.39 -5.69
CA GLY A 306 34.34 -9.80 -6.30
C GLY A 306 34.39 -9.71 -7.83
N GLN A 307 33.41 -9.05 -8.46
CA GLN A 307 33.45 -8.73 -9.89
C GLN A 307 34.35 -7.52 -10.13
N THR A 308 34.87 -7.42 -11.35
CA THR A 308 35.58 -6.23 -11.83
C THR A 308 34.82 -5.59 -12.99
N ALA A 309 34.70 -4.27 -12.97
CA ALA A 309 34.15 -3.47 -14.06
C ALA A 309 35.06 -2.27 -14.36
N THR A 310 35.04 -1.80 -15.61
CA THR A 310 35.83 -0.64 -16.04
C THR A 310 34.93 0.35 -16.74
N ILE A 311 35.07 1.62 -16.39
CA ILE A 311 34.48 2.76 -17.11
C ILE A 311 35.62 3.53 -17.80
N ASN A 312 35.43 3.81 -19.09
CA ASN A 312 36.27 4.66 -19.91
C ASN A 312 35.73 6.10 -19.83
N HIS A 313 36.35 6.92 -18.98
CA HIS A 313 35.90 8.28 -18.72
C HIS A 313 36.85 9.32 -19.35
N SER A 314 36.33 10.12 -20.27
CA SER A 314 37.10 11.06 -21.08
C SER A 314 36.90 12.49 -20.61
N PHE A 315 37.96 13.27 -20.58
CA PHE A 315 37.93 14.64 -20.08
C PHE A 315 38.28 15.68 -21.17
N TYR A 316 37.68 16.86 -21.06
CA TYR A 316 37.94 18.01 -21.92
C TYR A 316 38.26 19.25 -21.11
N GLY A 317 39.18 20.05 -21.63
CA GLY A 317 39.59 21.33 -21.03
C GLY A 317 38.74 22.52 -21.47
N ASP A 318 37.99 22.38 -22.57
CA ASP A 318 37.02 23.34 -23.08
C ASP A 318 36.18 22.68 -24.21
N TRP A 319 35.17 23.38 -24.72
CA TRP A 319 34.32 22.88 -25.81
C TRP A 319 35.02 22.73 -27.19
N THR A 320 36.10 23.48 -27.42
CA THR A 320 36.75 23.65 -28.73
C THR A 320 38.02 22.80 -28.96
N VAL A 321 38.58 22.17 -27.92
CA VAL A 321 39.86 21.46 -27.98
C VAL A 321 39.80 20.04 -27.40
N ASN A 322 40.14 19.06 -28.25
CA ASN A 322 40.75 17.79 -27.84
C ASN A 322 42.17 18.09 -27.37
N HIS A 323 42.45 17.91 -26.07
CA HIS A 323 43.70 17.42 -25.48
C HIS A 323 43.95 18.07 -24.12
N LEU A 324 43.69 17.29 -23.08
CA LEU A 324 44.47 17.38 -21.86
C LEU A 324 45.89 16.91 -22.14
N ASP A 325 46.89 17.66 -21.66
CA ASP A 325 48.29 17.25 -21.80
C ASP A 325 48.54 16.03 -20.90
N ALA A 326 48.76 14.87 -21.50
CA ALA A 326 49.07 13.63 -20.79
C ALA A 326 50.35 13.70 -19.92
N SER A 327 51.18 14.75 -20.08
CA SER A 327 52.40 14.97 -19.31
C SER A 327 52.22 15.72 -17.99
N SER A 328 51.02 16.25 -17.68
CA SER A 328 50.73 16.86 -16.38
C SER A 328 50.55 15.80 -15.28
N GLY A 329 51.02 16.12 -14.08
CA GLY A 329 50.93 15.24 -12.91
C GLY A 329 49.54 15.27 -12.31
N TRP A 330 48.59 14.61 -12.97
CA TRP A 330 47.22 14.47 -12.49
C TRP A 330 47.19 13.83 -11.10
N THR A 331 46.18 14.20 -10.32
CA THR A 331 45.87 13.53 -9.06
C THR A 331 44.48 12.96 -9.12
N GLU A 332 44.37 11.66 -8.87
CA GLU A 332 43.12 10.91 -8.86
C GLU A 332 42.87 10.34 -7.46
N ASN A 333 41.65 10.52 -6.99
CA ASN A 333 41.24 10.06 -5.68
C ASN A 333 39.79 9.58 -5.75
N ALA A 334 39.47 8.42 -5.15
CA ALA A 334 38.09 7.93 -5.02
C ALA A 334 37.74 7.78 -3.54
N TRP A 335 36.74 8.55 -3.12
CA TRP A 335 36.24 8.61 -1.76
C TRP A 335 34.78 8.15 -1.69
N TRP A 336 34.40 7.68 -0.51
CA TRP A 336 33.01 7.52 -0.07
C TRP A 336 32.86 8.10 1.34
N MET A 337 31.63 8.41 1.71
CA MET A 337 31.28 8.93 3.03
C MET A 337 30.99 7.78 3.99
N LYS A 338 31.52 7.86 5.22
CA LYS A 338 31.24 6.89 6.28
C LYS A 338 31.00 7.57 7.61
N LYS A 339 30.25 6.89 8.49
CA LYS A 339 30.09 7.31 9.89
C LYS A 339 31.44 7.39 10.57
N ALA A 340 31.85 8.60 10.91
CA ALA A 340 33.04 8.86 11.71
C ALA A 340 32.72 8.75 13.20
N LYS A 341 31.64 9.43 13.62
CA LYS A 341 31.16 9.50 15.00
C LYS A 341 29.64 9.51 15.03
N MET A 342 29.09 8.99 16.12
CA MET A 342 27.66 8.96 16.37
C MET A 342 27.44 9.13 17.87
N TYR A 343 26.54 10.04 18.22
CA TYR A 343 26.15 10.35 19.59
C TYR A 343 24.65 10.38 19.70
N THR A 344 24.13 10.02 20.87
CA THR A 344 22.69 10.04 21.13
C THR A 344 22.43 10.77 22.43
N PHE A 345 21.40 11.60 22.45
CA PHE A 345 20.84 12.18 23.67
C PHE A 345 19.31 12.11 23.63
N THR A 346 18.68 12.17 24.81
CA THR A 346 17.23 12.22 24.95
C THR A 346 16.83 13.55 25.55
N GLY A 347 15.66 14.05 25.16
CA GLY A 347 15.10 15.29 25.68
C GLY A 347 13.59 15.20 25.83
N THR A 348 13.02 16.22 26.47
CA THR A 348 11.58 16.45 26.49
C THR A 348 11.35 17.82 25.88
N THR A 349 10.50 17.91 24.85
CA THR A 349 10.18 19.18 24.22
C THR A 349 9.52 20.12 25.23
N PHE A 350 9.61 21.42 24.97
CA PHE A 350 8.99 22.44 25.80
C PHE A 350 8.68 23.67 24.94
N SER A 351 8.01 24.67 25.52
CA SER A 351 7.82 25.98 24.89
C SER A 351 8.15 27.09 25.89
N TYR A 352 8.43 28.29 25.37
CA TYR A 352 8.71 29.46 26.19
C TYR A 352 8.18 30.74 25.52
N ASN A 353 8.11 31.81 26.30
CA ASN A 353 7.73 33.12 25.80
C ASN A 353 8.97 33.88 25.36
N ASP A 354 9.00 34.28 24.08
CA ASP A 354 9.99 35.21 23.54
C ASP A 354 9.84 36.58 24.21
N THR A 355 10.96 37.15 24.69
CA THR A 355 10.95 38.40 25.46
C THR A 355 11.12 39.66 24.61
N VAL A 356 11.42 39.53 23.32
CA VAL A 356 11.79 40.59 22.37
C VAL A 356 10.63 40.99 21.47
N VAL A 357 9.87 40.02 20.96
CA VAL A 357 8.81 40.29 19.99
C VAL A 357 7.55 40.80 20.72
N TYR A 358 7.47 42.11 20.94
CA TYR A 358 6.32 42.76 21.59
C TYR A 358 5.11 42.96 20.66
N GLU A 359 5.30 42.91 19.33
CA GLU A 359 4.24 43.16 18.33
C GLU A 359 3.16 42.06 18.32
N TRP A 360 3.48 40.88 18.84
CA TRP A 360 2.59 39.74 18.99
C TRP A 360 2.53 39.37 20.47
N PRO A 361 1.69 40.01 21.30
CA PRO A 361 1.55 39.60 22.69
C PRO A 361 1.11 38.13 22.67
N ASP A 362 2.00 37.24 23.14
CA ASP A 362 1.98 35.77 22.98
C ASP A 362 2.83 35.19 21.81
N SER A 363 3.92 35.83 21.35
CA SER A 363 4.93 35.17 20.48
C SER A 363 5.67 34.11 21.28
N GLN A 364 5.25 32.87 21.05
CA GLN A 364 5.73 31.68 21.74
C GLN A 364 6.76 31.01 20.85
N MET A 365 7.88 30.60 21.44
CA MET A 365 8.93 29.85 20.76
C MET A 365 9.00 28.43 21.31
N TYR A 366 9.48 27.53 20.46
CA TYR A 366 9.63 26.12 20.78
C TYR A 366 10.99 25.85 21.40
N GLY A 367 11.04 24.86 22.29
CA GLY A 367 12.23 24.51 23.05
C GLY A 367 13.43 24.23 22.16
N TRP A 368 14.61 24.60 22.66
CA TRP A 368 15.88 24.47 21.96
C TRP A 368 16.85 23.58 22.72
N PHE A 369 17.74 22.95 21.97
CA PHE A 369 18.77 22.03 22.45
C PHE A 369 20.09 22.38 21.77
N ASN A 370 21.03 22.94 22.54
CA ASN A 370 22.35 23.27 22.04
C ASN A 370 23.20 21.98 22.00
N LEU A 371 23.58 21.52 20.80
CA LEU A 371 24.28 20.25 20.65
C LEU A 371 25.59 20.22 21.44
N ARG A 372 26.26 21.37 21.62
CA ARG A 372 27.49 21.47 22.38
C ARG A 372 27.31 21.12 23.86
N ASP A 373 26.14 21.42 24.42
CA ASP A 373 25.78 21.05 25.79
C ASP A 373 25.30 19.60 25.87
N GLU A 374 24.49 19.16 24.90
CA GLU A 374 23.86 17.83 24.90
C GLU A 374 24.87 16.69 24.68
N ILE A 375 25.80 16.82 23.72
CA ILE A 375 26.82 15.78 23.45
C ILE A 375 28.14 16.04 24.19
N GLY A 376 28.26 17.22 24.80
CA GLY A 376 29.40 17.64 25.62
C GLY A 376 30.46 18.45 24.86
N THR A 377 30.80 19.62 25.42
CA THR A 377 31.74 20.61 24.87
C THR A 377 33.01 20.05 24.22
N SER A 378 33.76 19.19 24.91
CA SER A 378 35.01 18.65 24.37
C SER A 378 34.80 17.74 23.16
N VAL A 379 33.67 17.04 23.10
CA VAL A 379 33.31 16.16 21.98
C VAL A 379 32.90 17.02 20.80
N TYR A 380 31.95 17.92 21.03
CA TYR A 380 31.46 18.87 20.04
C TYR A 380 32.61 19.64 19.37
N ASP A 381 33.42 20.36 20.16
CA ASP A 381 34.51 21.21 19.64
C ASP A 381 35.56 20.40 18.86
N THR A 382 35.76 19.12 19.20
CA THR A 382 36.70 18.24 18.49
C THR A 382 36.12 17.81 17.15
N ASP A 383 34.87 17.37 17.14
CA ASP A 383 34.26 16.74 15.97
C ASP A 383 33.79 17.77 14.96
N THR A 384 33.21 18.91 15.38
CA THR A 384 32.89 20.01 14.46
C THR A 384 34.14 20.63 13.83
N GLY A 385 35.28 20.63 14.55
CA GLY A 385 36.57 21.06 14.01
C GLY A 385 37.24 20.04 13.07
N ALA A 386 36.79 18.78 13.09
CA ALA A 386 37.37 17.68 12.32
C ALA A 386 36.56 17.30 11.07
N TYR A 387 35.24 17.46 11.10
CA TYR A 387 34.32 16.97 10.07
C TYR A 387 33.56 18.12 9.40
N ASN A 388 33.09 17.84 8.18
CA ASN A 388 32.45 18.82 7.31
C ASN A 388 30.95 18.54 7.09
N TYR A 389 30.47 17.34 7.40
CA TYR A 389 29.10 16.89 7.15
C TYR A 389 28.52 16.25 8.42
N VAL A 390 27.34 16.72 8.82
CA VAL A 390 26.57 16.21 9.95
C VAL A 390 25.13 15.90 9.57
N THR A 391 24.57 14.83 10.15
CA THR A 391 23.14 14.49 10.09
C THR A 391 22.58 14.36 11.50
N LEU A 392 21.44 14.99 11.75
CA LEU A 392 20.65 14.81 12.96
C LEU A 392 19.42 13.98 12.61
N GLY A 393 19.23 12.86 13.29
CA GLY A 393 17.98 12.11 13.31
C GLY A 393 17.24 12.36 14.62
N VAL A 394 15.94 12.63 14.58
CA VAL A 394 15.12 12.85 15.79
C VAL A 394 13.89 11.94 15.73
N SER A 395 13.69 11.09 16.73
CA SER A 395 12.57 10.15 16.82
C SER A 395 11.74 10.40 18.08
N PHE A 396 10.42 10.31 17.92
CA PHE A 396 9.40 10.33 18.96
C PHE A 396 8.70 8.97 19.03
N ASP A 397 8.03 8.68 20.14
CA ASP A 397 7.08 7.56 20.15
C ASP A 397 5.91 7.88 19.21
N ALA A 398 5.75 7.06 18.17
CA ALA A 398 4.71 7.22 17.16
C ALA A 398 3.31 7.37 17.79
N ALA A 399 3.03 6.64 18.88
CA ALA A 399 1.73 6.68 19.53
C ALA A 399 1.48 7.97 20.32
N GLU A 400 2.54 8.66 20.75
CA GLU A 400 2.42 9.93 21.49
C GLU A 400 2.14 11.12 20.57
N VAL A 401 2.69 11.12 19.36
CA VAL A 401 2.60 12.24 18.40
C VAL A 401 1.68 11.99 17.20
N ALA A 402 0.98 10.85 17.16
CA ALA A 402 0.08 10.50 16.05
C ALA A 402 -1.02 11.56 15.81
N GLY A 403 -1.13 12.03 14.57
CA GLY A 403 -2.09 13.04 14.12
C GLY A 403 -1.75 14.47 14.54
N ALA A 404 -0.58 14.68 15.15
CA ALA A 404 -0.07 15.97 15.59
C ALA A 404 1.46 15.90 15.65
N GLU A 405 2.08 15.65 14.50
CA GLU A 405 3.48 15.31 14.35
C GLU A 405 4.42 16.53 14.48
N PRO A 406 5.61 16.35 15.05
CA PRO A 406 6.59 17.42 15.22
C PRO A 406 7.37 17.73 13.94
N TRP A 407 7.71 19.02 13.76
CA TRP A 407 8.67 19.49 12.76
C TRP A 407 9.81 20.24 13.45
N MET A 408 10.94 20.46 12.76
CA MET A 408 12.15 20.95 13.44
C MET A 408 13.12 21.72 12.56
N PHE A 409 13.95 22.52 13.22
CA PHE A 409 14.98 23.36 12.62
C PHE A 409 16.35 23.11 13.24
N LEU A 410 17.38 23.22 12.41
CA LEU A 410 18.76 23.30 12.86
C LEU A 410 19.30 24.71 12.56
N TYR A 411 19.72 25.40 13.60
CA TYR A 411 20.28 26.75 13.54
C TYR A 411 21.77 26.75 13.87
N ASP A 412 22.48 27.72 13.31
CA ASP A 412 23.69 28.28 13.89
C ASP A 412 23.29 29.48 14.75
N TRP A 413 23.56 29.39 16.06
CA TRP A 413 23.19 30.43 17.02
C TRP A 413 24.27 30.67 18.07
N ASP A 414 24.52 31.95 18.34
CA ASP A 414 25.35 32.45 19.43
C ASP A 414 24.58 33.49 20.25
N ASP A 415 24.63 33.39 21.57
CA ASP A 415 23.98 34.32 22.51
C ASP A 415 24.89 35.51 22.83
N SER A 416 25.56 36.06 21.80
CA SER A 416 26.51 37.17 21.96
C SER A 416 25.92 38.55 21.68
N ASP A 417 24.65 38.63 21.26
CA ASP A 417 23.95 39.89 21.14
C ASP A 417 23.71 40.52 22.52
N VAL A 418 23.93 41.83 22.62
CA VAL A 418 23.92 42.58 23.88
C VAL A 418 22.51 42.99 24.32
N ASP A 419 21.52 42.85 23.45
CA ASP A 419 20.16 43.37 23.67
C ASP A 419 19.25 42.40 24.45
N THR A 420 19.57 41.10 24.47
CA THR A 420 18.82 40.02 25.17
C THR A 420 19.70 39.29 26.19
N ASN A 421 20.79 38.65 25.74
CA ASN A 421 21.76 37.88 26.53
C ASN A 421 21.13 37.13 27.72
N ASP A 422 20.03 36.44 27.43
CA ASP A 422 19.22 35.74 28.42
C ASP A 422 19.39 34.22 28.33
N GLY A 423 20.27 33.73 27.45
CA GLY A 423 20.55 32.32 27.24
C GLY A 423 19.51 31.60 26.40
N MET A 424 18.62 32.35 25.72
CA MET A 424 17.49 31.79 24.97
C MET A 424 17.52 32.33 23.54
N PRO A 425 17.30 31.52 22.50
CA PRO A 425 17.22 32.01 21.13
C PRO A 425 15.96 32.88 21.00
N ASN A 426 16.09 34.17 20.71
CA ASN A 426 14.96 35.08 20.54
C ASN A 426 14.74 35.41 19.06
N LEU A 427 13.49 35.53 18.61
CA LEU A 427 13.18 35.98 17.25
C LEU A 427 13.64 37.43 17.03
N TYR A 428 13.99 37.74 15.79
CA TYR A 428 14.45 39.06 15.42
C TYR A 428 13.29 40.03 15.17
N ASN A 429 13.28 41.15 15.90
CA ASN A 429 12.32 42.23 15.70
C ASN A 429 12.88 43.27 14.71
N LYS A 430 12.49 43.18 13.45
CA LYS A 430 12.93 44.12 12.39
C LYS A 430 12.57 45.59 12.63
N THR A 431 11.58 45.89 13.49
CA THR A 431 11.15 47.26 13.79
C THR A 431 12.08 47.91 14.81
N THR A 432 12.44 47.18 15.87
CA THR A 432 13.35 47.67 16.92
C THR A 432 14.81 47.40 16.61
N MET A 433 15.08 46.45 15.71
CA MET A 433 16.40 45.85 15.44
C MET A 433 17.00 45.20 16.69
N GLU A 434 16.15 44.55 17.49
CA GLU A 434 16.51 43.80 18.72
C GLU A 434 16.13 42.32 18.51
N GLY A 435 16.78 41.39 19.24
CA GLY A 435 16.61 39.94 19.12
C GLY A 435 17.88 39.24 18.66
N ASP A 436 17.85 37.92 18.50
CA ASP A 436 19.05 37.16 18.13
C ASP A 436 19.13 36.93 16.62
N GLU A 437 20.35 36.81 16.10
CA GLU A 437 20.58 36.31 14.74
C GLU A 437 20.56 34.78 14.77
N LEU A 438 19.45 34.19 14.28
CA LEU A 438 19.27 32.75 14.16
C LEU A 438 19.53 32.33 12.71
N HIS A 439 20.71 31.80 12.42
CA HIS A 439 21.04 31.42 11.06
C HIS A 439 20.48 30.04 10.74
N ARG A 440 19.46 29.94 9.88
CA ARG A 440 18.87 28.64 9.53
C ARG A 440 19.81 27.85 8.62
N LEU A 441 20.27 26.68 9.10
CA LEU A 441 21.16 25.78 8.37
C LEU A 441 20.37 24.77 7.53
N THR A 442 19.39 24.12 8.13
CA THR A 442 18.51 23.12 7.50
C THR A 442 17.26 22.91 8.36
N ASN A 443 16.33 22.08 7.91
CA ASN A 443 15.08 21.76 8.62
C ASN A 443 14.53 20.39 8.21
N ALA A 444 13.61 19.88 9.02
CA ALA A 444 12.63 18.88 8.61
C ALA A 444 11.25 19.54 8.77
N GLY A 445 10.68 19.96 7.63
CA GLY A 445 9.46 20.78 7.61
C GLY A 445 8.19 19.95 7.49
N ASP A 446 8.30 18.76 6.92
CA ASP A 446 7.22 17.81 6.77
C ASP A 446 7.10 17.04 8.09
N PRO A 447 5.98 17.20 8.83
CA PRO A 447 5.89 16.70 10.20
C PRO A 447 5.79 15.18 10.26
N SER A 448 6.77 14.55 10.90
CA SER A 448 6.85 13.10 11.07
C SER A 448 7.23 12.75 12.52
N ASN A 449 6.96 11.53 12.99
CA ASN A 449 7.49 11.12 14.30
C ASN A 449 9.00 10.82 14.24
N THR A 450 9.56 10.59 13.06
CA THR A 450 11.01 10.41 12.85
C THR A 450 11.49 11.28 11.69
N ASN A 451 12.39 12.21 11.99
CA ASN A 451 12.86 13.22 11.05
C ASN A 451 14.36 13.16 10.88
N MET A 452 14.86 13.59 9.71
CA MET A 452 16.28 13.84 9.51
C MET A 452 16.61 15.22 8.97
N MET A 453 17.74 15.74 9.42
CA MET A 453 18.29 17.02 9.02
C MET A 453 19.77 16.87 8.71
N SER A 454 20.13 17.04 7.44
CA SER A 454 21.51 16.99 6.95
C SER A 454 22.02 18.39 6.65
N TRP A 455 23.26 18.67 7.05
CA TRP A 455 23.96 19.90 6.71
C TRP A 455 25.46 19.66 6.54
N ALA A 456 26.04 20.28 5.53
CA ALA A 456 27.47 20.19 5.26
C ALA A 456 28.06 21.57 4.95
N SER A 457 29.38 21.67 5.05
CA SER A 457 30.18 22.81 4.65
C SER A 457 31.36 22.34 3.79
N THR A 458 31.88 23.24 2.95
CA THR A 458 33.10 22.98 2.17
C THR A 458 34.37 23.11 3.03
N THR A 459 34.25 23.64 4.25
CA THR A 459 35.26 23.58 5.32
C THR A 459 34.77 22.70 6.46
N ASN A 460 35.55 22.59 7.54
CA ASN A 460 35.00 21.98 8.76
C ASN A 460 33.82 22.80 9.30
N ILE A 461 32.93 22.11 10.01
CA ILE A 461 31.68 22.65 10.56
C ILE A 461 31.99 23.84 11.47
N ASP A 462 32.95 23.71 12.39
CA ASP A 462 33.33 24.78 13.33
C ASP A 462 33.74 26.09 12.63
N ALA A 463 34.53 26.00 11.57
CA ALA A 463 34.98 27.16 10.80
C ALA A 463 33.87 27.84 10.00
N ALA A 464 32.76 27.14 9.77
CA ALA A 464 31.61 27.64 9.04
C ALA A 464 30.55 28.26 9.96
N LEU A 465 30.54 27.94 11.26
CA LEU A 465 29.58 28.43 12.24
C LEU A 465 30.03 29.76 12.87
N ALA A 466 29.08 30.65 13.16
CA ALA A 466 29.33 31.82 14.02
C ALA A 466 29.11 31.49 15.50
N GLY A 467 28.21 30.54 15.79
CA GLY A 467 27.85 30.04 17.11
C GLY A 467 27.89 28.51 17.19
N ASN A 468 26.80 27.91 17.68
CA ASN A 468 26.68 26.45 17.84
C ASN A 468 25.46 25.92 17.08
N LEU A 469 25.57 24.66 16.65
CA LEU A 469 24.45 23.87 16.17
C LEU A 469 23.38 23.79 17.27
N THR A 470 22.22 24.37 17.01
CA THR A 470 21.11 24.47 17.94
C THR A 470 19.86 23.88 17.30
N LEU A 471 19.38 22.78 17.88
CA LEU A 471 18.18 22.08 17.45
C LEU A 471 16.95 22.74 18.09
N VAL A 472 15.98 23.12 17.30
CA VAL A 472 14.69 23.66 17.76
C VAL A 472 13.59 22.72 17.25
N ILE A 473 12.75 22.22 18.15
CA ILE A 473 11.69 21.25 17.79
C ILE A 473 10.33 21.85 18.11
N HIS A 474 9.49 21.95 17.09
CA HIS A 474 8.06 22.19 17.25
C HIS A 474 7.39 20.91 17.71
N ASP A 475 6.61 21.01 18.78
CA ASP A 475 5.76 19.94 19.26
C ASP A 475 4.31 20.46 19.31
N PRO A 476 3.40 19.94 18.46
CA PRO A 476 2.03 20.43 18.34
C PRO A 476 1.21 20.40 19.63
N VAL A 477 1.63 19.66 20.66
CA VAL A 477 0.97 19.73 21.98
C VAL A 477 0.96 21.17 22.52
N HIS A 478 2.00 21.95 22.21
CA HIS A 478 2.14 23.33 22.66
C HIS A 478 1.27 24.32 21.87
N ASP A 479 0.85 23.98 20.64
CA ASP A 479 -0.07 24.81 19.85
C ASP A 479 -1.46 24.88 20.51
N THR A 480 -1.87 23.79 21.16
CA THR A 480 -3.17 23.71 21.84
C THR A 480 -3.07 24.08 23.32
N ASN A 481 -1.98 23.71 23.98
CA ASN A 481 -1.71 24.01 25.37
C ASN A 481 -0.21 24.13 25.62
N MET A 482 0.31 25.35 25.49
CA MET A 482 1.68 25.71 25.87
C MET A 482 2.21 25.16 27.21
N THR A 483 1.33 25.00 28.20
CA THR A 483 1.74 24.56 29.54
C THR A 483 1.68 23.06 29.71
N ALA A 484 1.27 22.32 28.67
CA ALA A 484 1.36 20.88 28.63
C ALA A 484 2.83 20.43 28.79
N PRO A 485 3.07 19.27 29.40
CA PRO A 485 4.35 18.59 29.23
C PRO A 485 4.54 18.30 27.74
N GLY A 486 5.70 18.61 27.19
CA GLY A 486 6.07 18.17 25.86
C GLY A 486 6.35 16.67 25.79
N HIS A 487 6.45 16.14 24.58
CA HIS A 487 6.76 14.75 24.32
C HIS A 487 8.26 14.45 24.49
N GLU A 488 8.57 13.20 24.86
CA GLU A 488 9.96 12.72 24.91
C GLU A 488 10.46 12.41 23.49
N PHE A 489 11.74 12.71 23.23
CA PHE A 489 12.38 12.39 21.97
C PHE A 489 13.79 11.86 22.18
N THR A 490 14.27 11.12 21.18
CA THR A 490 15.67 10.74 21.04
C THR A 490 16.26 11.45 19.83
N CYS A 491 17.43 12.07 19.99
CA CYS A 491 18.20 12.64 18.89
C CYS A 491 19.52 11.90 18.72
N THR A 492 19.79 11.42 17.50
CA THR A 492 21.11 10.93 17.07
C THR A 492 21.82 12.00 16.24
N VAL A 493 23.07 12.31 16.60
CA VAL A 493 23.97 13.18 15.85
C VAL A 493 25.07 12.34 15.20
N ILE A 494 25.16 12.39 13.88
CA ILE A 494 26.12 11.62 13.08
C ILE A 494 27.07 12.56 12.37
N PHE A 495 28.36 12.40 12.58
CA PHE A 495 29.39 13.07 11.81
C PHE A 495 29.95 12.12 10.76
N TRP A 496 30.05 12.61 9.52
CA TRP A 496 30.52 11.85 8.37
C TRP A 496 31.96 12.23 8.01
N GLU A 497 32.74 11.25 7.55
CA GLU A 497 34.09 11.46 7.02
C GLU A 497 34.24 10.90 5.61
N GLU A 498 34.99 11.61 4.77
CA GLU A 498 35.46 11.09 3.47
C GLU A 498 36.63 10.14 3.71
N VAL A 499 36.50 8.89 3.27
CA VAL A 499 37.60 7.91 3.30
C VAL A 499 37.86 7.30 1.94
N ALA A 500 39.08 6.76 1.76
CA ALA A 500 39.46 5.93 0.63
C ALA A 500 38.43 4.83 0.35
N ALA A 501 37.82 4.89 -0.84
CA ALA A 501 37.05 3.78 -1.37
C ALA A 501 38.03 2.70 -1.89
N PRO A 502 37.96 1.45 -1.39
CA PRO A 502 38.87 0.39 -1.82
C PRO A 502 38.57 -0.06 -3.25
N GLY A 503 39.47 -0.83 -3.87
CA GLY A 503 39.18 -1.51 -5.15
C GLY A 503 39.29 -0.66 -6.41
N PHE A 504 39.44 0.66 -6.32
CA PHE A 504 39.65 1.52 -7.47
C PHE A 504 41.09 1.51 -7.99
N THR A 505 41.24 1.44 -9.30
CA THR A 505 42.50 1.66 -10.01
C THR A 505 42.28 2.58 -11.20
N PHE A 506 43.24 3.49 -11.41
CA PHE A 506 43.18 4.50 -12.47
C PHE A 506 44.31 4.23 -13.46
N GLY A 507 43.97 4.11 -14.75
CA GLY A 507 44.95 3.98 -15.82
C GLY A 507 44.61 4.87 -17.00
N LYS A 508 45.52 5.74 -17.43
CA LYS A 508 45.35 6.48 -18.68
C LYS A 508 45.30 5.52 -19.87
N ASP A 509 44.36 5.73 -20.78
CA ASP A 509 44.30 4.97 -22.02
C ASP A 509 45.49 5.33 -22.92
N ALA A 510 46.24 4.31 -23.36
CA ALA A 510 47.43 4.52 -24.19
C ALA A 510 47.10 4.99 -25.61
N SER A 511 45.86 4.77 -26.06
CA SER A 511 45.34 5.12 -27.37
C SER A 511 44.47 6.39 -27.38
N ALA A 512 43.94 6.79 -26.23
CA ALA A 512 43.18 8.02 -26.01
C ALA A 512 43.70 8.76 -24.75
N PRO A 513 44.70 9.65 -24.90
CA PRO A 513 45.39 10.27 -23.76
C PRO A 513 44.52 11.10 -22.81
N GLU A 514 43.36 11.54 -23.27
CA GLU A 514 42.30 12.25 -22.53
C GLU A 514 41.36 11.33 -21.74
N THR A 515 41.47 10.01 -21.90
CA THR A 515 40.59 9.01 -21.29
C THR A 515 41.28 8.29 -20.13
N TYR A 516 40.57 8.17 -19.00
CA TYR A 516 40.92 7.30 -17.90
C TYR A 516 40.09 6.01 -17.95
N ASN A 517 40.80 4.89 -17.83
CA ASN A 517 40.23 3.58 -17.58
C ASN A 517 40.15 3.43 -16.06
N ILE A 518 38.96 3.63 -15.52
CA ILE A 518 38.65 3.56 -14.09
C ILE A 518 38.10 2.17 -13.83
N THR A 519 38.89 1.33 -13.15
CA THR A 519 38.51 -0.06 -12.85
C THR A 519 38.17 -0.20 -11.38
N LEU A 520 37.00 -0.77 -11.10
CA LEU A 520 36.52 -1.13 -9.76
C LEU A 520 36.55 -2.64 -9.57
N ASP A 521 37.17 -3.11 -8.49
CA ASP A 521 37.08 -4.47 -7.96
C ASP A 521 36.25 -4.50 -6.68
N THR A 522 35.12 -5.21 -6.71
CA THR A 522 34.15 -5.28 -5.60
C THR A 522 34.44 -6.41 -4.61
N THR A 523 35.68 -6.91 -4.55
CA THR A 523 36.07 -7.96 -3.59
C THR A 523 35.89 -7.47 -2.16
N GLY A 524 35.01 -8.15 -1.41
CA GLY A 524 34.74 -7.85 0.00
C GLY A 524 33.75 -6.71 0.23
N TRP A 525 33.04 -6.27 -0.81
CA TRP A 525 31.93 -5.32 -0.69
C TRP A 525 30.66 -6.06 -0.28
N GLU A 526 29.82 -5.39 0.50
CA GLU A 526 28.54 -5.89 0.98
C GLU A 526 27.41 -5.60 -0.01
N THR A 527 26.27 -6.27 0.13
CA THR A 527 25.11 -6.07 -0.73
C THR A 527 24.47 -4.70 -0.46
N GLY A 528 24.10 -4.00 -1.52
CA GLY A 528 23.49 -2.67 -1.43
C GLY A 528 24.08 -1.69 -2.44
N ILE A 529 23.57 -0.47 -2.42
CA ILE A 529 24.07 0.62 -3.25
C ILE A 529 25.15 1.38 -2.49
N HIS A 530 26.35 1.42 -3.05
CA HIS A 530 27.46 2.21 -2.53
C HIS A 530 27.74 3.37 -3.47
N GLN A 531 28.09 4.52 -2.90
CA GLN A 531 28.32 5.73 -3.67
C GLN A 531 29.37 6.62 -3.04
N GLY A 532 29.92 7.53 -3.84
CA GLY A 532 30.87 8.52 -3.38
C GLY A 532 31.31 9.44 -4.50
N TYR A 533 32.48 10.04 -4.33
CA TYR A 533 33.05 10.95 -5.32
C TYR A 533 34.44 10.52 -5.76
N MET A 534 34.74 10.77 -7.02
CA MET A 534 36.09 10.77 -7.55
C MET A 534 36.53 12.20 -7.82
N GLN A 535 37.68 12.58 -7.32
CA GLN A 535 38.29 13.87 -7.61
C GLN A 535 39.40 13.68 -8.63
N PHE A 536 39.33 14.47 -9.70
CA PHE A 536 40.37 14.57 -10.72
C PHE A 536 40.87 16.00 -10.77
N SER A 537 42.19 16.17 -10.78
CA SER A 537 42.81 17.47 -11.04
C SER A 537 43.92 17.34 -12.05
N ASP A 538 43.95 18.26 -13.01
CA ASP A 538 45.03 18.38 -14.00
C ASP A 538 46.19 19.26 -13.51
N GLY A 539 46.09 19.78 -12.27
CA GLY A 539 47.02 20.70 -11.62
C GLY A 539 46.62 22.18 -11.72
N VAL A 540 45.59 22.51 -12.50
CA VAL A 540 44.99 23.85 -12.63
C VAL A 540 43.54 23.81 -12.15
N ASP A 541 42.75 22.94 -12.78
CA ASP A 541 41.34 22.75 -12.51
C ASP A 541 41.13 21.45 -11.73
N THR A 542 40.00 21.37 -11.03
CA THR A 542 39.60 20.19 -10.25
C THR A 542 38.12 19.94 -10.49
N VAL A 543 37.78 18.70 -10.79
CA VAL A 543 36.40 18.24 -10.92
C VAL A 543 36.13 17.10 -9.94
N LYS A 544 34.96 17.14 -9.31
CA LYS A 544 34.47 16.10 -8.39
C LYS A 544 33.30 15.41 -9.07
N VAL A 545 33.44 14.11 -9.35
CA VAL A 545 32.50 13.31 -10.14
C VAL A 545 31.87 12.25 -9.25
N PRO A 546 30.54 12.22 -9.10
CA PRO A 546 29.86 11.19 -8.32
C PRO A 546 29.98 9.83 -9.01
N TRP A 547 30.15 8.79 -8.20
CA TRP A 547 30.12 7.40 -8.64
C TRP A 547 29.14 6.59 -7.79
N SER A 548 28.58 5.53 -8.39
CA SER A 548 27.78 4.54 -7.67
C SER A 548 27.91 3.14 -8.26
N VAL A 549 27.65 2.13 -7.42
CA VAL A 549 27.60 0.72 -7.78
C VAL A 549 26.55 0.02 -6.92
N ASN A 550 25.82 -0.92 -7.49
CA ASN A 550 24.87 -1.75 -6.75
C ASN A 550 25.43 -3.18 -6.64
N ILE A 551 25.72 -3.63 -5.42
CA ILE A 551 26.28 -4.95 -5.17
C ILE A 551 25.15 -5.95 -4.94
N VAL A 552 25.11 -6.97 -5.78
CA VAL A 552 24.03 -7.95 -5.86
C VAL A 552 24.19 -9.04 -4.81
N ALA A 553 23.12 -9.35 -4.07
CA ALA A 553 23.05 -10.55 -3.26
C ALA A 553 22.94 -11.80 -4.15
N ASN A 554 23.98 -12.62 -4.19
CA ASN A 554 23.99 -13.85 -4.96
C ASN A 554 23.52 -15.03 -4.10
N LEU A 555 22.30 -15.53 -4.33
CA LEU A 555 21.77 -16.69 -3.64
C LEU A 555 22.50 -17.93 -4.15
N THR A 556 23.41 -18.47 -3.33
CA THR A 556 24.30 -19.57 -3.74
C THR A 556 24.13 -20.86 -2.97
N GLY A 557 23.50 -20.81 -1.80
CA GLY A 557 23.24 -21.89 -0.87
C GLY A 557 22.13 -22.85 -1.32
N ALA A 558 21.91 -23.90 -0.53
CA ALA A 558 20.86 -24.89 -0.78
C ALA A 558 19.46 -24.33 -0.51
N ALA A 559 18.41 -25.05 -0.93
CA ALA A 559 17.04 -24.72 -0.58
C ALA A 559 16.91 -24.61 0.94
N THR A 560 16.10 -23.67 1.43
CA THR A 560 15.91 -23.33 2.86
C THR A 560 17.12 -22.73 3.58
N GLU A 561 18.29 -22.63 2.93
CA GLU A 561 19.47 -22.00 3.54
C GLU A 561 19.24 -20.50 3.72
N VAL A 562 19.48 -20.00 4.93
CA VAL A 562 19.38 -18.59 5.27
C VAL A 562 20.57 -17.83 4.68
N HIS A 563 20.30 -16.88 3.81
CA HIS A 563 21.28 -15.94 3.28
C HIS A 563 21.07 -14.58 3.94
N THR A 564 21.92 -14.22 4.90
CA THR A 564 21.96 -12.85 5.43
C THR A 564 22.61 -11.94 4.39
N ILE A 565 21.82 -11.08 3.75
CA ILE A 565 22.29 -10.18 2.69
C ILE A 565 22.59 -8.78 3.22
N VAL A 566 21.94 -8.38 4.32
CA VAL A 566 22.22 -7.17 5.08
C VAL A 566 22.31 -7.55 6.55
N ASP A 567 23.33 -7.09 7.26
CA ASP A 567 23.53 -7.36 8.68
C ASP A 567 23.77 -6.06 9.44
N GLY A 568 22.68 -5.49 9.97
CA GLY A 568 22.68 -4.16 10.56
C GLY A 568 23.11 -3.08 9.57
N TRP A 569 23.90 -2.10 10.03
CA TRP A 569 24.54 -1.06 9.21
C TRP A 569 25.72 -1.56 8.36
N GLY A 570 25.83 -2.87 8.16
CA GLY A 570 26.93 -3.46 7.42
C GLY A 570 28.30 -3.21 8.05
N ALA A 571 29.35 -3.28 7.23
CA ALA A 571 30.71 -3.01 7.62
C ALA A 571 30.93 -1.51 7.91
N ASN A 572 30.19 -0.62 7.24
CA ASN A 572 30.25 0.81 7.46
C ASN A 572 28.89 1.46 7.17
N LEU A 573 28.38 2.24 8.12
CA LEU A 573 27.23 3.10 7.86
C LEU A 573 27.61 4.25 6.92
N GLU A 574 26.90 4.38 5.81
CA GLU A 574 26.97 5.50 4.85
C GLU A 574 25.68 6.36 4.91
N PRO A 575 25.67 7.60 4.37
CA PRO A 575 24.48 8.45 4.42
C PRO A 575 23.19 7.86 3.81
N TYR A 576 23.30 7.17 2.66
CA TYR A 576 22.19 6.48 1.99
C TYR A 576 22.02 5.01 2.41
N ASP A 577 22.96 4.43 3.14
CA ASP A 577 22.99 3.00 3.43
C ASP A 577 21.71 2.52 4.15
N SER A 578 21.55 1.20 4.31
CA SER A 578 20.44 0.45 4.92
C SER A 578 19.53 1.24 5.87
N ALA A 579 20.11 1.98 6.80
CA ALA A 579 19.40 2.61 7.90
C ALA A 579 18.45 3.76 7.47
N MET A 580 17.23 3.77 8.02
CA MET A 580 16.12 4.66 7.61
C MET A 580 15.71 5.69 8.69
N TYR A 581 15.11 6.80 8.26
CA TYR A 581 14.66 7.90 9.13
C TYR A 581 13.19 8.31 9.01
N GLY A 582 12.49 8.09 7.89
CA GLY A 582 11.11 8.61 7.74
C GLY A 582 10.06 7.79 8.50
N CYS A 583 8.95 8.40 8.97
CA CYS A 583 7.61 7.77 9.02
C CYS A 583 6.53 8.63 9.72
N MET A 584 5.30 8.60 9.20
CA MET A 584 4.04 8.20 9.88
C MET A 584 2.94 8.21 8.81
N GLY A 585 2.38 7.04 8.49
CA GLY A 585 1.29 6.89 7.52
C GLY A 585 1.74 6.52 6.10
N GLU A 586 0.77 6.31 5.21
CA GLU A 586 0.97 6.04 3.78
C GLU A 586 1.16 7.35 2.97
N ASP A 587 1.53 8.46 3.62
CA ASP A 587 1.78 9.72 2.92
C ASP A 587 3.15 9.64 2.23
N PRO A 588 3.21 9.71 0.89
CA PRO A 588 4.45 9.57 0.16
C PRO A 588 5.50 10.65 0.43
N ASP A 589 5.10 11.78 1.02
CA ASP A 589 5.99 12.91 1.28
C ASP A 589 7.01 12.61 2.41
N ASP A 590 6.77 11.60 3.27
CA ASP A 590 7.62 11.23 4.42
C ASP A 590 8.38 9.90 4.25
N TRP A 591 8.39 9.32 3.05
CA TRP A 591 8.99 8.02 2.80
C TRP A 591 10.52 8.05 2.68
N ASP A 592 11.19 7.02 3.22
CA ASP A 592 12.64 6.81 3.08
C ASP A 592 12.91 5.38 2.59
N PHE A 593 13.40 5.22 1.36
CA PHE A 593 13.41 3.93 0.65
C PHE A 593 14.78 3.29 0.52
N ARG A 594 14.83 1.96 0.56
CA ARG A 594 16.02 1.17 0.19
C ARG A 594 15.68 0.13 -0.86
N SER A 595 16.57 -0.05 -1.83
CA SER A 595 16.48 -1.14 -2.79
C SER A 595 17.67 -2.08 -2.67
N PHE A 596 17.41 -3.38 -2.83
CA PHE A 596 18.45 -4.42 -2.86
C PHE A 596 18.26 -5.33 -4.07
N ALA A 597 19.33 -5.55 -4.83
CA ALA A 597 19.29 -6.49 -5.95
C ALA A 597 19.67 -7.90 -5.49
N ILE A 598 18.84 -8.88 -5.82
CA ILE A 598 19.05 -10.30 -5.56
C ILE A 598 19.21 -11.02 -6.90
N TYR A 599 20.17 -11.94 -6.98
CA TYR A 599 20.26 -12.89 -8.09
C TYR A 599 20.00 -14.31 -7.60
N ASN A 600 18.93 -14.90 -8.12
CA ASN A 600 18.61 -16.30 -7.93
C ASN A 600 19.12 -17.12 -9.12
N LYS A 601 20.00 -18.10 -8.86
CA LYS A 601 20.53 -19.03 -9.87
C LYS A 601 19.78 -20.38 -9.93
N HIS A 602 18.80 -20.59 -9.05
CA HIS A 602 18.21 -21.90 -8.76
C HIS A 602 16.93 -22.11 -9.57
N ALA A 603 17.02 -22.88 -10.66
CA ALA A 603 15.87 -23.15 -11.54
C ALA A 603 14.73 -23.97 -10.92
N THR A 604 14.91 -24.51 -9.73
CA THR A 604 13.87 -25.23 -8.98
C THR A 604 13.23 -24.39 -7.87
N ALA A 605 13.68 -23.14 -7.67
CA ALA A 605 13.08 -22.25 -6.69
C ALA A 605 11.70 -21.79 -7.19
N ASN A 606 10.64 -22.18 -6.48
CA ASN A 606 9.29 -21.69 -6.74
C ASN A 606 8.95 -20.50 -5.86
N TYR A 607 9.65 -20.32 -4.73
CA TYR A 607 9.41 -19.22 -3.80
C TYR A 607 10.72 -18.59 -3.30
N LEU A 608 10.66 -17.29 -3.01
CA LEU A 608 11.61 -16.61 -2.14
C LEU A 608 10.93 -16.25 -0.82
N GLY A 609 11.55 -16.60 0.30
CA GLY A 609 11.19 -16.04 1.60
C GLY A 609 12.16 -14.91 1.95
N VAL A 610 11.63 -13.77 2.36
CA VAL A 610 12.41 -12.59 2.77
C VAL A 610 12.00 -12.23 4.18
N ARG A 611 12.97 -11.99 5.06
CA ARG A 611 12.75 -11.55 6.45
C ARG A 611 13.56 -10.29 6.69
N VAL A 612 12.91 -9.25 7.15
CA VAL A 612 13.54 -8.01 7.63
C VAL A 612 13.38 -7.99 9.14
N ILE A 613 14.49 -7.85 9.87
CA ILE A 613 14.56 -8.09 11.32
C ILE A 613 15.18 -6.87 12.00
N TRP A 614 14.61 -6.40 13.09
CA TRP A 614 15.13 -5.26 13.86
C TRP A 614 15.06 -5.50 15.39
N GLU A 615 15.81 -4.70 16.16
CA GLU A 615 15.93 -4.90 17.62
C GLU A 615 14.82 -4.21 18.43
N ASP A 616 14.45 -2.98 18.07
CA ASP A 616 13.52 -2.13 18.82
C ASP A 616 12.05 -2.46 18.50
N THR A 617 11.21 -2.67 19.51
CA THR A 617 9.79 -2.99 19.27
C THR A 617 9.02 -1.77 18.77
N GLY A 618 8.10 -1.98 17.83
CA GLY A 618 7.22 -0.90 17.34
C GLY A 618 7.76 -0.17 16.11
N ASN A 619 8.92 -0.58 15.57
CA ASN A 619 9.21 -0.31 14.18
C ASN A 619 8.39 -1.26 13.30
N ASP A 620 8.01 -0.79 12.13
CA ASP A 620 7.26 -1.48 11.10
C ASP A 620 7.84 -1.07 9.74
N MET A 621 8.16 -2.07 8.93
CA MET A 621 8.77 -1.91 7.61
C MET A 621 7.88 -2.59 6.59
N MET A 622 7.50 -1.85 5.54
CA MET A 622 6.95 -2.42 4.34
C MET A 622 8.08 -3.05 3.52
N VAL A 623 7.84 -4.24 2.99
CA VAL A 623 8.78 -5.01 2.18
C VAL A 623 8.07 -5.51 0.94
N GLU A 624 8.64 -5.24 -0.22
CA GLU A 624 8.15 -5.71 -1.51
C GLU A 624 9.24 -6.49 -2.26
N VAL A 625 8.87 -7.62 -2.84
CA VAL A 625 9.73 -8.43 -3.71
C VAL A 625 9.25 -8.27 -5.14
N LEU A 626 10.12 -7.81 -6.03
CA LEU A 626 9.82 -7.58 -7.44
C LEU A 626 10.62 -8.53 -8.33
N ASN A 627 10.03 -8.92 -9.46
CA ASN A 627 10.75 -9.61 -10.52
C ASN A 627 11.62 -8.61 -11.34
N ALA A 628 12.38 -9.14 -12.31
CA ALA A 628 13.23 -8.34 -13.18
C ALA A 628 12.47 -7.31 -14.06
N ASN A 629 11.15 -7.46 -14.20
CA ASN A 629 10.24 -6.56 -14.94
C ASN A 629 9.51 -5.56 -14.04
N THR A 630 9.89 -5.48 -12.76
CA THR A 630 9.26 -4.62 -11.74
C THR A 630 7.78 -4.92 -11.48
N THR A 631 7.36 -6.17 -11.71
CA THR A 631 6.10 -6.68 -11.17
C THR A 631 6.34 -7.12 -9.73
N VAL A 632 5.47 -6.70 -8.82
CA VAL A 632 5.47 -7.17 -7.42
C VAL A 632 5.04 -8.64 -7.38
N LEU A 633 5.85 -9.49 -6.78
CA LEU A 633 5.63 -10.93 -6.58
C LEU A 633 5.10 -11.27 -5.19
N GLY A 634 5.29 -10.37 -4.23
CA GLY A 634 4.84 -10.49 -2.85
C GLY A 634 5.19 -9.22 -2.08
N SER A 635 4.33 -8.84 -1.15
CA SER A 635 4.53 -7.66 -0.31
C SER A 635 3.93 -7.88 1.07
N ASN A 636 4.54 -7.31 2.10
CA ASN A 636 3.97 -7.32 3.46
C ASN A 636 4.45 -6.11 4.28
N GLY A 637 3.63 -5.68 5.24
CA GLY A 637 3.96 -4.73 6.30
C GLY A 637 4.08 -5.47 7.64
N GLY A 638 4.84 -4.96 8.59
CA GLY A 638 5.22 -5.59 9.85
C GLY A 638 4.04 -6.05 10.71
N ASP A 639 3.71 -7.33 10.58
CA ASP A 639 2.72 -8.03 11.41
C ASP A 639 3.25 -8.40 12.80
N THR A 640 4.58 -8.40 12.99
CA THR A 640 5.21 -8.71 14.28
C THR A 640 5.93 -7.50 14.88
N ALA A 641 6.23 -7.57 16.18
CA ALA A 641 6.92 -6.49 16.88
C ALA A 641 8.37 -6.25 16.41
N LYS A 642 9.00 -7.19 15.70
CA LYS A 642 10.44 -7.18 15.39
C LYS A 642 10.83 -7.65 13.98
N THR A 643 9.86 -8.12 13.20
CA THR A 643 10.11 -8.66 11.86
C THR A 643 8.96 -8.36 10.91
N THR A 644 9.31 -8.13 9.65
CA THR A 644 8.40 -8.24 8.51
C THR A 644 8.89 -9.41 7.66
N ALA A 645 7.98 -10.30 7.28
CA ALA A 645 8.29 -11.44 6.44
C ALA A 645 7.38 -11.50 5.21
N VAL A 646 7.98 -11.81 4.05
CA VAL A 646 7.31 -11.89 2.75
C VAL A 646 7.67 -13.20 2.08
N ILE A 647 6.68 -13.83 1.46
CA ILE A 647 6.82 -14.95 0.54
C ILE A 647 6.46 -14.44 -0.85
N ALA A 648 7.39 -14.60 -1.79
CA ALA A 648 7.21 -14.22 -3.18
C ALA A 648 7.21 -15.46 -4.06
N GLU A 649 6.12 -15.67 -4.81
CA GLU A 649 6.03 -16.75 -5.79
C GLU A 649 6.77 -16.37 -7.08
N LEU A 650 7.65 -17.26 -7.55
CA LEU A 650 8.52 -17.00 -8.69
C LEU A 650 7.90 -17.51 -9.99
N SER A 651 7.46 -16.59 -10.85
CA SER A 651 7.09 -16.91 -12.24
C SER A 651 8.31 -17.30 -13.09
N ASP A 652 9.47 -16.70 -12.80
CA ASP A 652 10.75 -16.93 -13.46
C ASP A 652 11.83 -17.29 -12.42
N PRO A 653 12.14 -18.58 -12.21
CA PRO A 653 12.93 -19.03 -11.06
C PRO A 653 14.42 -18.64 -11.14
N VAL A 654 14.93 -18.27 -12.31
CA VAL A 654 16.34 -17.86 -12.50
C VAL A 654 16.40 -16.43 -13.00
N GLY A 655 17.02 -15.54 -12.23
CA GLY A 655 17.13 -14.16 -12.65
C GLY A 655 17.36 -13.19 -11.50
N TYR A 656 17.25 -11.91 -11.86
CA TYR A 656 17.30 -10.81 -10.92
C TYR A 656 15.92 -10.59 -10.31
N HIS A 657 15.93 -10.34 -9.00
CA HIS A 657 14.79 -9.90 -8.22
C HIS A 657 15.24 -8.67 -7.44
N TYR A 658 14.29 -7.83 -7.07
CA TYR A 658 14.58 -6.61 -6.31
C TYR A 658 13.76 -6.62 -5.03
N LEU A 659 14.39 -6.22 -3.93
CA LEU A 659 13.66 -5.86 -2.73
C LEU A 659 13.49 -4.36 -2.71
N MET A 660 12.31 -3.90 -2.33
CA MET A 660 12.08 -2.53 -1.91
C MET A 660 11.61 -2.51 -0.48
N LEU A 661 12.20 -1.65 0.33
CA LEU A 661 11.86 -1.47 1.73
C LEU A 661 11.58 0.00 2.00
N HIS A 662 10.61 0.28 2.86
CA HIS A 662 10.46 1.58 3.52
C HIS A 662 9.80 1.41 4.89
N PRO A 663 10.05 2.31 5.85
CA PRO A 663 9.37 2.28 7.13
C PRO A 663 7.92 2.74 6.96
N THR A 664 7.00 2.12 7.68
CA THR A 664 5.61 2.58 7.88
C THR A 664 5.43 3.16 9.28
N ALA A 665 6.24 2.71 10.25
CA ALA A 665 6.39 3.32 11.57
C ALA A 665 7.80 3.03 12.14
N LEU A 666 8.38 3.98 12.86
CA LEU A 666 9.64 3.83 13.60
C LEU A 666 9.42 4.40 14.99
N ASN A 667 9.42 3.59 16.05
CA ASN A 667 8.98 4.04 17.36
C ASN A 667 10.15 4.28 18.33
N GLY A 668 10.34 5.54 18.76
CA GLY A 668 11.14 5.88 19.93
C GLY A 668 12.58 5.36 19.89
N THR A 669 13.15 5.27 18.70
CA THR A 669 14.36 4.47 18.46
C THR A 669 15.59 5.11 19.11
N THR A 670 16.36 4.30 19.84
CA THR A 670 17.53 4.80 20.58
C THR A 670 18.77 4.98 19.69
N SER A 671 18.70 4.55 18.44
CA SER A 671 19.79 4.58 17.48
C SER A 671 19.23 4.79 16.08
N LEU A 672 18.86 6.03 15.76
CA LEU A 672 18.65 6.44 14.37
C LEU A 672 19.99 6.58 13.64
N PRO A 673 20.07 6.19 12.37
CA PRO A 673 19.02 5.53 11.60
C PRO A 673 18.86 4.05 11.98
N VAL A 674 17.64 3.51 11.77
CA VAL A 674 17.26 2.19 12.30
C VAL A 674 18.15 1.08 11.75
N ASN A 675 18.60 0.20 12.64
CA ASN A 675 19.44 -0.94 12.33
C ASN A 675 18.57 -2.17 12.02
N PHE A 676 18.76 -2.81 10.86
CA PHE A 676 18.03 -4.04 10.50
C PHE A 676 18.90 -5.07 9.79
N THR A 677 18.46 -6.32 9.82
CA THR A 677 19.06 -7.46 9.13
C THR A 677 18.07 -7.97 8.09
N ILE A 678 18.55 -8.25 6.87
CA ILE A 678 17.74 -8.89 5.82
C ILE A 678 18.25 -10.30 5.57
N GLU A 679 17.36 -11.27 5.73
CA GLU A 679 17.59 -12.66 5.42
C GLU A 679 16.75 -13.07 4.21
N VAL A 680 17.35 -13.82 3.28
CA VAL A 680 16.67 -14.35 2.09
C VAL A 680 16.86 -15.87 2.00
N MET A 681 15.78 -16.57 1.68
CA MET A 681 15.73 -18.01 1.49
C MET A 681 15.03 -18.32 0.17
N TRP A 682 15.29 -19.49 -0.40
CA TRP A 682 14.54 -20.00 -1.53
C TRP A 682 13.99 -21.39 -1.24
N TYR A 683 12.80 -21.69 -1.79
CA TYR A 683 12.06 -22.93 -1.55
C TYR A 683 11.61 -23.55 -2.87
N GLU A 684 11.65 -24.88 -2.96
CA GLU A 684 11.02 -25.63 -4.06
C GLU A 684 9.52 -25.78 -3.82
N GLU A 685 9.13 -26.02 -2.57
CA GLU A 685 7.73 -26.12 -2.13
C GLU A 685 7.66 -25.51 -0.72
N LEU A 686 6.54 -24.90 -0.39
CA LEU A 686 6.21 -24.53 0.99
C LEU A 686 5.36 -25.64 1.60
N THR A 687 5.55 -25.89 2.89
CA THR A 687 4.78 -26.91 3.62
C THR A 687 3.37 -26.38 3.82
N ASP A 688 2.37 -27.08 3.29
CA ASP A 688 0.96 -26.89 3.62
C ASP A 688 0.42 -28.21 4.20
N GLU A 689 -0.33 -28.12 5.29
CA GLU A 689 -0.91 -29.25 6.00
C GLU A 689 -2.44 -29.08 6.07
N PRO A 690 -3.21 -30.15 5.76
CA PRO A 690 -4.66 -30.04 5.69
C PRO A 690 -5.24 -29.70 7.06
N VAL A 691 -6.22 -28.79 7.07
CA VAL A 691 -6.92 -28.42 8.31
C VAL A 691 -7.52 -29.65 8.98
N ILE A 692 -7.25 -29.80 10.28
CA ILE A 692 -7.83 -30.84 11.12
C ILE A 692 -9.20 -30.35 11.55
N PHE A 693 -10.24 -30.80 10.84
CA PHE A 693 -11.62 -30.45 11.15
C PHE A 693 -12.33 -31.59 11.89
N THR A 694 -12.77 -31.32 13.12
CA THR A 694 -13.32 -32.33 14.04
C THR A 694 -14.52 -31.80 14.82
N TYR A 695 -15.24 -32.67 15.51
CA TYR A 695 -16.25 -32.28 16.50
C TYR A 695 -16.29 -33.22 17.71
N THR A 696 -16.85 -32.71 18.80
CA THR A 696 -17.22 -33.44 20.02
C THR A 696 -18.69 -33.17 20.36
N THR A 697 -19.31 -34.03 21.15
CA THR A 697 -20.68 -33.85 21.67
C THR A 697 -20.75 -34.28 23.13
N ASP A 698 -21.71 -33.77 23.88
CA ASP A 698 -21.87 -34.06 25.31
C ASP A 698 -22.39 -35.48 25.58
N ASP A 699 -23.14 -36.05 24.64
CA ASP A 699 -23.80 -37.35 24.74
C ASP A 699 -22.94 -38.53 24.23
N ARG A 700 -21.78 -38.25 23.62
CA ARG A 700 -20.92 -39.28 23.01
C ARG A 700 -19.45 -39.08 23.38
N ASP A 701 -18.84 -40.14 23.91
CA ASP A 701 -17.40 -40.15 24.17
C ASP A 701 -16.58 -40.24 22.86
N GLY A 702 -15.76 -39.22 22.60
CA GLY A 702 -14.73 -39.24 21.54
C GLY A 702 -14.64 -37.94 20.72
N THR A 703 -13.64 -37.88 19.86
CA THR A 703 -13.47 -36.82 18.85
C THR A 703 -13.66 -37.42 17.47
N PHE A 704 -14.44 -36.76 16.63
CA PHE A 704 -14.87 -37.28 15.33
C PHE A 704 -14.43 -36.34 14.20
N ASN A 705 -13.88 -36.88 13.12
CA ASN A 705 -13.46 -36.07 11.98
C ASN A 705 -14.67 -35.61 11.15
N LEU A 706 -14.60 -34.39 10.63
CA LEU A 706 -15.53 -33.83 9.66
C LEU A 706 -14.81 -33.65 8.33
N GLY A 707 -15.51 -33.97 7.26
CA GLY A 707 -15.10 -33.73 5.90
C GLY A 707 -16.31 -33.34 5.07
N GLU A 708 -16.09 -32.98 3.82
CA GLU A 708 -17.14 -32.54 2.91
C GLU A 708 -18.32 -33.53 2.84
N GLY A 709 -19.57 -33.02 2.86
CA GLY A 709 -20.78 -33.85 2.92
C GLY A 709 -21.04 -34.49 4.29
N GLY A 710 -20.18 -34.25 5.28
CA GLY A 710 -20.23 -34.87 6.60
C GLY A 710 -21.44 -34.48 7.44
N THR A 711 -21.80 -35.33 8.40
CA THR A 711 -22.84 -35.04 9.40
C THR A 711 -22.24 -35.10 10.79
N ALA A 712 -22.31 -33.98 11.51
CA ALA A 712 -22.04 -33.91 12.95
C ALA A 712 -23.37 -33.92 13.71
N TRP A 713 -23.47 -34.79 14.70
CA TRP A 713 -24.73 -34.98 15.43
C TRP A 713 -24.48 -35.37 16.88
N GLY A 714 -25.34 -34.89 17.77
CA GLY A 714 -25.30 -35.16 19.21
C GLY A 714 -25.72 -33.92 20.01
N ASP A 715 -25.79 -34.05 21.33
CA ASP A 715 -26.09 -32.91 22.22
C ASP A 715 -24.89 -31.97 22.25
N HIS A 716 -25.10 -30.68 21.95
CA HIS A 716 -24.05 -29.67 21.83
C HIS A 716 -22.87 -30.11 20.93
N VAL A 717 -23.09 -30.14 19.61
CA VAL A 717 -22.01 -30.38 18.65
C VAL A 717 -21.06 -29.18 18.65
N VAL A 718 -19.92 -29.34 19.30
CA VAL A 718 -18.81 -28.39 19.28
C VAL A 718 -17.84 -28.79 18.19
N VAL A 719 -17.73 -27.98 17.14
CA VAL A 719 -16.73 -28.18 16.09
C VAL A 719 -15.40 -27.55 16.50
N ASN A 720 -14.33 -28.13 15.99
CA ASN A 720 -12.96 -27.70 16.21
C ASN A 720 -12.20 -27.75 14.89
N ALA A 721 -11.73 -26.60 14.42
CA ALA A 721 -10.86 -26.47 13.26
C ALA A 721 -9.46 -26.08 13.74
N THR A 722 -8.46 -26.88 13.39
CA THR A 722 -7.07 -26.64 13.77
C THR A 722 -6.16 -26.74 12.54
N TYR A 723 -5.38 -25.71 12.25
CA TYR A 723 -4.24 -25.81 11.37
C TYR A 723 -3.04 -26.42 12.12
N PRO A 724 -2.41 -27.50 11.61
CA PRO A 724 -1.15 -28.00 12.14
C PRO A 724 -0.03 -26.96 12.05
N GLU A 725 1.02 -27.10 12.86
CA GLU A 725 2.26 -26.32 12.69
C GLU A 725 2.93 -26.72 11.37
N PHE A 726 3.37 -25.74 10.58
CA PHE A 726 4.03 -25.97 9.28
C PHE A 726 5.51 -26.33 9.44
N GLU A 727 6.11 -26.02 10.60
CA GLU A 727 7.46 -26.43 11.01
C GLU A 727 8.54 -25.91 10.05
N LEU A 728 8.56 -24.59 9.83
CA LEU A 728 9.55 -23.88 8.99
C LEU A 728 10.49 -23.01 9.85
N PRO A 729 11.56 -23.57 10.47
CA PRO A 729 12.32 -22.87 11.52
C PRO A 729 13.10 -21.64 11.06
N ASN A 730 13.37 -21.55 9.76
CA ASN A 730 14.06 -20.44 9.11
C ASN A 730 13.10 -19.31 8.67
N LEU A 731 11.78 -19.52 8.75
CA LEU A 731 10.75 -18.53 8.48
C LEU A 731 9.58 -18.74 9.48
N PRO A 732 9.79 -18.47 10.78
CA PRO A 732 8.79 -18.71 11.82
C PRO A 732 7.52 -17.85 11.68
N GLU A 733 7.57 -16.77 10.90
CA GLU A 733 6.40 -15.94 10.56
C GLU A 733 5.40 -16.69 9.67
N TYR A 734 5.84 -17.73 8.94
CA TYR A 734 4.98 -18.62 8.16
C TYR A 734 4.33 -19.68 9.06
N GLU A 735 3.59 -19.23 10.06
CA GLU A 735 2.78 -20.06 10.96
C GLU A 735 1.43 -19.38 11.19
N VAL A 736 0.37 -20.16 11.39
CA VAL A 736 -0.98 -19.60 11.57
C VAL A 736 -1.09 -18.86 12.90
N THR A 737 -1.33 -17.55 12.83
CA THR A 737 -1.45 -16.66 14.00
C THR A 737 -2.90 -16.29 14.32
N SER A 738 -3.80 -16.42 13.34
CA SER A 738 -5.24 -16.32 13.56
C SER A 738 -6.02 -17.21 12.60
N ILE A 739 -7.22 -17.62 13.02
CA ILE A 739 -8.10 -18.49 12.25
C ILE A 739 -9.55 -18.10 12.49
N GLU A 740 -10.36 -18.16 11.43
CA GLU A 740 -11.80 -17.92 11.43
C GLU A 740 -12.53 -19.13 10.85
N ILE A 741 -13.67 -19.49 11.44
CA ILE A 741 -14.62 -20.43 10.87
C ILE A 741 -15.96 -19.74 10.61
N GLY A 742 -16.44 -19.84 9.37
CA GLY A 742 -17.72 -19.32 8.91
C GLY A 742 -18.70 -20.44 8.57
N PHE A 743 -19.92 -20.36 9.11
CA PHE A 743 -21.04 -21.24 8.81
C PHE A 743 -22.04 -20.51 7.93
N LEU A 744 -21.99 -20.79 6.64
CA LEU A 744 -22.68 -20.05 5.61
C LEU A 744 -23.95 -20.81 5.18
N SER A 745 -25.07 -20.09 5.04
CA SER A 745 -26.31 -20.63 4.46
C SER A 745 -26.83 -19.71 3.37
N GLY A 746 -27.12 -20.27 2.20
CA GLY A 746 -27.50 -19.53 1.00
C GLY A 746 -26.93 -20.22 -0.24
N VAL A 747 -26.96 -19.53 -1.38
CA VAL A 747 -26.39 -19.99 -2.64
C VAL A 747 -24.98 -19.43 -2.78
N TYR A 748 -24.01 -20.29 -3.10
CA TYR A 748 -22.73 -19.88 -3.68
C TYR A 748 -22.59 -20.60 -4.99
N TYR A 749 -22.42 -19.83 -6.05
CA TYR A 749 -22.22 -20.31 -7.40
C TYR A 749 -20.97 -19.64 -7.93
N GLU A 750 -20.01 -20.44 -8.38
CA GLU A 750 -18.79 -19.98 -9.03
C GLU A 750 -18.59 -20.85 -10.26
N GLU A 751 -18.54 -20.22 -11.44
CA GLU A 751 -18.33 -20.92 -12.70
C GLU A 751 -17.49 -20.04 -13.64
N THR A 752 -16.55 -20.66 -14.35
CA THR A 752 -15.73 -20.03 -15.37
C THR A 752 -16.21 -20.43 -16.76
N GLY A 753 -16.42 -19.46 -17.64
CA GLY A 753 -16.88 -19.66 -19.00
C GLY A 753 -16.07 -18.89 -20.04
N ASP A 754 -16.27 -19.22 -21.32
CA ASP A 754 -15.71 -18.48 -22.45
C ASP A 754 -16.64 -17.31 -22.82
N LEU A 755 -16.08 -16.14 -23.09
CA LEU A 755 -16.84 -14.96 -23.54
C LEU A 755 -17.46 -15.18 -24.92
N VAL A 756 -18.64 -14.59 -25.13
CA VAL A 756 -19.31 -14.50 -26.43
C VAL A 756 -19.05 -13.12 -27.02
N VAL A 757 -18.28 -13.07 -28.11
CA VAL A 757 -18.00 -11.82 -28.84
C VAL A 757 -19.26 -11.36 -29.58
N PRO A 758 -19.86 -10.19 -29.27
CA PRO A 758 -21.10 -9.74 -29.87
C PRO A 758 -20.89 -9.15 -31.28
N ASP A 759 -21.99 -9.00 -32.02
CA ASP A 759 -22.01 -8.32 -33.31
C ASP A 759 -21.61 -6.84 -33.13
N SER A 760 -20.71 -6.34 -33.98
CA SER A 760 -20.03 -5.03 -33.85
C SER A 760 -20.92 -3.77 -33.88
N GLY A 761 -22.24 -3.91 -33.94
CA GLY A 761 -23.19 -2.80 -33.85
C GLY A 761 -24.37 -3.08 -32.92
N TYR A 762 -24.29 -4.14 -32.11
CA TYR A 762 -25.27 -4.44 -31.08
C TYR A 762 -25.04 -3.53 -29.87
N ASP A 763 -26.14 -3.00 -29.33
CA ASP A 763 -26.14 -2.09 -28.18
C ASP A 763 -27.06 -2.69 -27.10
N PRO A 764 -26.51 -3.25 -26.01
CA PRO A 764 -27.33 -3.87 -24.96
C PRO A 764 -28.12 -2.84 -24.15
N PHE A 765 -27.78 -1.55 -24.23
CA PHE A 765 -28.39 -0.48 -23.46
C PHE A 765 -29.67 0.08 -24.10
N SER A 766 -29.99 -0.31 -25.35
CA SER A 766 -31.19 0.15 -26.05
C SER A 766 -32.02 -0.98 -26.67
N GLY A 767 -33.25 -1.14 -26.17
CA GLY A 767 -34.21 -2.12 -26.69
C GLY A 767 -34.27 -3.42 -25.89
N ALA A 768 -34.75 -4.48 -26.54
CA ALA A 768 -34.86 -5.82 -25.96
C ALA A 768 -33.51 -6.56 -26.07
N ILE A 769 -33.18 -7.35 -25.06
CA ILE A 769 -31.94 -8.13 -25.03
C ILE A 769 -32.02 -9.27 -26.06
N ASP A 770 -30.99 -9.38 -26.91
CA ASP A 770 -30.76 -10.53 -27.76
C ASP A 770 -29.82 -11.47 -27.03
N THR A 771 -30.38 -12.55 -26.48
CA THR A 771 -29.64 -13.52 -25.66
C THR A 771 -28.48 -14.19 -26.38
N SER A 772 -28.40 -14.13 -27.73
CA SER A 772 -27.28 -14.70 -28.49
C SER A 772 -25.99 -13.88 -28.43
N GLN A 773 -26.05 -12.65 -27.92
CA GLN A 773 -24.94 -11.69 -27.87
C GLN A 773 -24.19 -11.70 -26.53
N PHE A 774 -24.56 -12.59 -25.61
CA PHE A 774 -24.06 -12.64 -24.23
C PHE A 774 -23.59 -14.07 -23.91
N ALA A 775 -22.63 -14.18 -23.00
CA ALA A 775 -22.42 -15.42 -22.25
C ALA A 775 -23.39 -15.47 -21.06
N TRP A 776 -23.83 -16.66 -20.65
CA TRP A 776 -24.90 -16.79 -19.65
C TRP A 776 -24.58 -17.84 -18.60
N GLU A 777 -24.78 -17.46 -17.34
CA GLU A 777 -24.84 -18.36 -16.20
C GLU A 777 -26.25 -18.37 -15.59
N TYR A 778 -26.71 -19.54 -15.15
CA TYR A 778 -28.04 -19.72 -14.55
C TYR A 778 -27.89 -20.29 -13.15
N VAL A 779 -28.20 -19.46 -12.15
CA VAL A 779 -27.96 -19.74 -10.74
C VAL A 779 -29.27 -20.06 -10.02
N PRO A 780 -29.58 -21.34 -9.74
CA PRO A 780 -30.80 -21.72 -9.05
C PRO A 780 -30.67 -21.55 -7.53
N GLY A 781 -31.80 -21.42 -6.84
CA GLY A 781 -31.85 -21.56 -5.37
C GLY A 781 -31.95 -20.25 -4.59
N ILE A 782 -32.04 -19.11 -5.29
CA ILE A 782 -32.20 -17.79 -4.68
C ILE A 782 -33.58 -17.68 -4.05
N LYS A 783 -33.70 -17.17 -2.83
CA LYS A 783 -34.98 -17.01 -2.13
C LYS A 783 -35.41 -15.54 -2.08
N ASP A 784 -36.72 -15.31 -1.95
CA ASP A 784 -37.24 -13.95 -1.76
C ASP A 784 -36.66 -13.35 -0.46
N GLY A 785 -36.15 -12.12 -0.57
CA GLY A 785 -35.47 -11.43 0.53
C GLY A 785 -33.99 -11.77 0.74
N ASP A 786 -33.40 -12.67 -0.05
CA ASP A 786 -31.94 -12.87 -0.05
C ASP A 786 -31.23 -11.60 -0.56
N ASP A 787 -30.15 -11.19 0.08
CA ASP A 787 -29.23 -10.22 -0.51
C ASP A 787 -28.32 -10.96 -1.49
N VAL A 788 -28.37 -10.57 -2.77
CA VAL A 788 -27.66 -11.24 -3.86
C VAL A 788 -26.47 -10.39 -4.28
N TYR A 789 -25.28 -10.91 -4.06
CA TYR A 789 -24.03 -10.36 -4.54
C TYR A 789 -23.62 -11.06 -5.84
N VAL A 790 -23.29 -10.28 -6.87
CA VAL A 790 -22.82 -10.77 -8.16
C VAL A 790 -21.48 -10.11 -8.45
N GLU A 791 -20.45 -10.93 -8.65
CA GLU A 791 -19.12 -10.51 -9.06
C GLU A 791 -18.74 -11.25 -10.33
N VAL A 792 -18.22 -10.52 -11.31
CA VAL A 792 -17.74 -11.12 -12.55
C VAL A 792 -16.36 -10.57 -12.86
N ASP A 793 -15.37 -11.46 -12.83
CA ASP A 793 -14.02 -11.17 -13.29
C ASP A 793 -13.82 -11.69 -14.71
N PHE A 794 -12.94 -11.08 -15.48
CA PHE A 794 -12.78 -11.40 -16.90
C PHE A 794 -11.40 -11.03 -17.45
N THR A 795 -10.96 -11.76 -18.49
CA THR A 795 -9.60 -11.64 -19.01
C THR A 795 -9.43 -10.62 -20.13
N ASN A 796 -10.52 -10.09 -20.71
CA ASN A 796 -10.50 -9.08 -21.77
C ASN A 796 -10.51 -7.65 -21.16
N GLY A 797 -10.54 -6.61 -21.99
CA GLY A 797 -10.43 -5.23 -21.52
C GLY A 797 -11.65 -4.74 -20.72
N ASP A 798 -12.86 -5.12 -21.12
CA ASP A 798 -14.11 -4.57 -20.57
C ASP A 798 -15.30 -5.51 -20.83
N CYS A 799 -16.07 -5.79 -19.77
CA CYS A 799 -17.34 -6.52 -19.85
C CYS A 799 -18.39 -5.82 -19.00
N ASP A 800 -19.62 -5.72 -19.51
CA ASP A 800 -20.77 -5.28 -18.72
C ASP A 800 -21.58 -6.50 -18.25
N VAL A 801 -22.08 -6.45 -17.01
CA VAL A 801 -22.86 -7.56 -16.43
C VAL A 801 -24.31 -7.12 -16.23
N MET A 802 -25.26 -7.99 -16.58
CA MET A 802 -26.67 -7.77 -16.30
C MET A 802 -27.33 -9.03 -15.74
N ALA A 803 -28.37 -8.86 -14.92
CA ALA A 803 -29.06 -9.99 -14.32
C ALA A 803 -30.59 -9.88 -14.37
N TRP A 804 -31.27 -11.02 -14.52
CA TRP A 804 -32.75 -11.13 -14.51
C TRP A 804 -33.21 -12.46 -13.91
N TRP A 805 -34.47 -12.53 -13.48
CA TRP A 805 -35.08 -13.79 -13.11
C TRP A 805 -35.35 -14.65 -14.36
N TYR A 806 -34.80 -15.85 -14.37
CA TYR A 806 -35.02 -16.85 -15.41
C TYR A 806 -36.25 -17.72 -15.14
N SER A 807 -36.45 -18.09 -13.88
CA SER A 807 -37.62 -18.87 -13.46
C SER A 807 -37.96 -18.61 -12.00
N ILE A 808 -39.24 -18.64 -11.64
CA ILE A 808 -39.73 -18.60 -10.26
C ILE A 808 -40.54 -19.89 -10.02
N ASP A 809 -40.24 -20.61 -8.93
CA ASP A 809 -40.83 -21.90 -8.57
C ASP A 809 -40.83 -22.94 -9.71
N GLY A 810 -39.81 -22.86 -10.57
CA GLY A 810 -39.62 -23.73 -11.74
C GLY A 810 -40.47 -23.35 -12.96
N GLU A 811 -41.28 -22.29 -12.90
CA GLU A 811 -41.94 -21.70 -14.06
C GLU A 811 -40.99 -20.70 -14.75
N ILE A 812 -40.72 -20.89 -16.04
CA ILE A 812 -39.80 -20.05 -16.82
C ILE A 812 -40.45 -18.70 -17.12
N GLU A 813 -39.72 -17.62 -16.82
CA GLU A 813 -40.11 -16.24 -17.09
C GLU A 813 -39.93 -15.87 -18.57
N ASP A 814 -40.72 -14.93 -19.07
CA ASP A 814 -40.67 -14.48 -20.47
C ASP A 814 -39.45 -13.56 -20.71
N ASN A 815 -38.35 -14.15 -21.18
CA ASN A 815 -37.11 -13.43 -21.49
C ASN A 815 -37.23 -12.42 -22.66
N SER A 816 -38.33 -12.42 -23.43
CA SER A 816 -38.56 -11.39 -24.46
C SER A 816 -38.84 -10.00 -23.87
N THR A 817 -39.05 -9.93 -22.54
CA THR A 817 -39.26 -8.70 -21.79
C THR A 817 -37.98 -8.13 -21.16
N TRP A 818 -36.84 -8.82 -21.30
CA TRP A 818 -35.57 -8.34 -20.77
C TRP A 818 -35.06 -7.14 -21.56
N THR A 819 -34.68 -6.11 -20.82
CA THR A 819 -34.12 -4.85 -21.31
C THR A 819 -33.08 -4.37 -20.31
N TYR A 820 -32.15 -3.50 -20.71
CA TYR A 820 -31.25 -2.88 -19.72
C TYR A 820 -32.02 -2.13 -18.63
N GLY A 821 -33.17 -1.53 -18.94
CA GLY A 821 -33.95 -0.75 -17.98
C GLY A 821 -34.63 -1.56 -16.85
N ASN A 822 -34.73 -2.89 -16.98
CA ASN A 822 -35.30 -3.76 -15.95
C ASN A 822 -34.32 -4.86 -15.49
N ASN A 823 -33.03 -4.67 -15.72
CA ASN A 823 -32.00 -5.52 -15.15
C ASN A 823 -31.89 -5.29 -13.64
N LEU A 824 -31.58 -6.34 -12.88
CA LEU A 824 -31.60 -6.33 -11.42
C LEU A 824 -30.39 -5.62 -10.79
N LEU A 825 -29.26 -5.53 -11.50
CA LEU A 825 -28.01 -4.88 -11.05
C LEU A 825 -28.03 -3.35 -11.29
N GLY A 826 -28.96 -2.86 -12.11
CA GLY A 826 -29.06 -1.45 -12.46
C GLY A 826 -27.88 -1.00 -13.32
N ALA A 827 -27.16 0.02 -12.87
CA ALA A 827 -25.97 0.56 -13.54
C ALA A 827 -24.66 0.27 -12.77
N GLN A 828 -24.72 -0.62 -11.78
CA GLN A 828 -23.59 -0.92 -10.88
C GLN A 828 -22.44 -1.59 -11.63
N THR A 829 -22.76 -2.45 -12.60
CA THR A 829 -21.85 -3.33 -13.31
C THR A 829 -21.63 -2.92 -14.77
N ALA A 830 -21.61 -1.61 -14.99
CA ALA A 830 -21.34 -0.99 -16.30
C ALA A 830 -20.32 0.14 -16.13
N THR A 831 -19.13 -0.20 -15.61
CA THR A 831 -18.14 0.78 -15.11
C THR A 831 -16.73 0.59 -15.66
N GLY A 832 -16.42 -0.56 -16.27
CA GLY A 832 -15.09 -0.98 -16.72
C GLY A 832 -14.20 -1.51 -15.59
N ALA A 833 -14.80 -1.92 -14.47
CA ALA A 833 -14.08 -2.41 -13.29
C ALA A 833 -13.60 -3.85 -13.48
N HIS A 834 -12.49 -4.21 -12.81
CA HIS A 834 -11.90 -5.55 -12.80
C HIS A 834 -11.68 -5.98 -11.35
N PRO A 835 -12.59 -6.77 -10.74
CA PRO A 835 -13.84 -7.31 -11.31
C PRO A 835 -15.01 -6.30 -11.34
N GLU A 836 -16.07 -6.60 -12.11
CA GLU A 836 -17.36 -5.91 -12.05
C GLU A 836 -18.21 -6.47 -10.90
N ILE A 837 -18.75 -5.59 -10.05
CA ILE A 837 -19.45 -5.97 -8.82
C ILE A 837 -20.80 -5.26 -8.74
N GLY A 838 -21.86 -6.02 -8.42
CA GLY A 838 -23.17 -5.46 -8.14
C GLY A 838 -23.96 -6.26 -7.12
N GLU A 839 -24.84 -5.56 -6.43
CA GLU A 839 -25.70 -6.16 -5.40
C GLU A 839 -27.16 -5.74 -5.56
N PHE A 840 -28.08 -6.62 -5.15
CA PHE A 840 -29.49 -6.31 -5.00
C PHE A 840 -30.16 -7.25 -4.00
N THR A 841 -31.20 -6.79 -3.31
CA THR A 841 -32.07 -7.67 -2.52
C THR A 841 -33.08 -8.34 -3.45
N ALA A 842 -33.10 -9.68 -3.46
CA ALA A 842 -34.05 -10.49 -4.19
C ALA A 842 -35.49 -10.13 -3.78
N ASN A 843 -36.32 -9.85 -4.78
CA ASN A 843 -37.72 -9.49 -4.58
C ASN A 843 -38.55 -10.10 -5.70
N PHE A 844 -39.29 -11.17 -5.38
CA PHE A 844 -40.18 -11.86 -6.30
C PHE A 844 -41.32 -12.57 -5.55
N ASP A 845 -42.43 -12.86 -6.25
CA ASP A 845 -43.61 -13.54 -5.68
C ASP A 845 -43.47 -15.06 -5.91
N GLY A 846 -42.80 -15.75 -4.99
CA GLY A 846 -42.55 -17.21 -5.03
C GLY A 846 -41.61 -17.68 -3.91
N ASP A 847 -41.35 -18.99 -3.84
CA ASP A 847 -40.50 -19.58 -2.79
C ASP A 847 -39.01 -19.65 -3.20
N VAL A 848 -38.72 -19.89 -4.48
CA VAL A 848 -37.34 -19.98 -5.01
C VAL A 848 -37.25 -19.55 -6.46
N ALA A 849 -36.18 -18.85 -6.83
CA ALA A 849 -35.92 -18.39 -8.19
C ALA A 849 -34.57 -18.89 -8.74
N THR A 850 -34.46 -18.85 -10.07
CA THR A 850 -33.19 -18.99 -10.81
C THR A 850 -32.82 -17.64 -11.37
N LEU A 851 -31.62 -17.16 -11.06
CA LEU A 851 -31.04 -15.93 -11.60
C LEU A 851 -30.31 -16.24 -12.92
N ALA A 852 -30.56 -15.47 -13.97
CA ALA A 852 -29.73 -15.46 -15.17
C ALA A 852 -28.77 -14.28 -15.08
N VAL A 853 -27.47 -14.56 -15.15
CA VAL A 853 -26.40 -13.56 -15.23
C VAL A 853 -25.87 -13.58 -16.66
N GLY A 854 -26.02 -12.45 -17.35
CA GLY A 854 -25.53 -12.23 -18.70
C GLY A 854 -24.26 -11.39 -18.68
N VAL A 855 -23.18 -11.91 -19.27
CA VAL A 855 -21.90 -11.22 -19.42
C VAL A 855 -21.78 -10.73 -20.86
N PHE A 856 -21.69 -9.41 -21.04
CA PHE A 856 -21.55 -8.75 -22.33
C PHE A 856 -20.10 -8.31 -22.57
N ASP A 857 -19.44 -8.89 -23.56
CA ASP A 857 -18.09 -8.47 -23.98
C ASP A 857 -18.16 -7.12 -24.72
N TYR A 858 -17.84 -6.05 -24.01
CA TYR A 858 -17.85 -4.68 -24.56
C TYR A 858 -16.58 -4.40 -25.40
N ASP A 859 -15.47 -5.08 -25.07
CA ASP A 859 -14.17 -4.96 -25.76
C ASP A 859 -14.13 -5.67 -27.12
N LEU A 860 -15.12 -6.53 -27.43
CA LEU A 860 -15.22 -7.32 -28.67
C LEU A 860 -14.02 -8.26 -28.89
N GLN A 861 -13.46 -8.78 -27.80
CA GLN A 861 -12.29 -9.67 -27.81
C GLN A 861 -12.61 -11.01 -27.14
N THR A 862 -12.02 -12.08 -27.68
CA THR A 862 -12.13 -13.39 -27.02
C THR A 862 -11.45 -13.36 -25.66
N GLY A 863 -12.07 -13.98 -24.66
CA GLY A 863 -11.51 -14.14 -23.32
C GLY A 863 -12.33 -15.13 -22.51
N GLN A 864 -12.04 -15.22 -21.21
CA GLN A 864 -12.81 -15.98 -20.24
C GLN A 864 -13.37 -15.05 -19.19
N TYR A 865 -14.43 -15.49 -18.53
CA TYR A 865 -15.01 -14.83 -17.35
C TYR A 865 -15.17 -15.85 -16.22
N THR A 866 -15.18 -15.37 -14.99
CA THR A 866 -15.62 -16.13 -13.81
C THR A 866 -16.77 -15.38 -13.16
N VAL A 867 -17.95 -16.00 -13.10
CA VAL A 867 -19.12 -15.43 -12.40
C VAL A 867 -19.16 -16.04 -11.00
N ILE A 868 -19.27 -15.17 -10.00
CA ILE A 868 -19.59 -15.50 -8.62
C ILE A 868 -20.97 -14.91 -8.29
N VAL A 869 -21.90 -15.76 -7.83
CA VAL A 869 -23.16 -15.33 -7.21
C VAL A 869 -23.19 -15.86 -5.79
N ASP A 870 -23.27 -14.95 -4.82
CA ASP A 870 -23.28 -15.27 -3.41
C ASP A 870 -24.52 -14.67 -2.72
N THR A 871 -25.35 -15.52 -2.14
CA THR A 871 -26.45 -15.13 -1.24
C THR A 871 -26.24 -15.61 0.19
N ARG A 872 -25.04 -16.13 0.49
CA ARG A 872 -24.76 -16.72 1.78
C ARG A 872 -24.75 -15.66 2.86
N VAL A 873 -25.59 -15.89 3.86
CA VAL A 873 -25.50 -15.22 5.17
C VAL A 873 -24.95 -16.23 6.16
N GLY A 874 -24.01 -15.82 6.99
CA GLY A 874 -23.33 -16.74 7.89
C GLY A 874 -23.04 -16.21 9.28
N VAL A 875 -22.73 -17.16 10.17
CA VAL A 875 -22.16 -16.89 11.49
C VAL A 875 -20.67 -17.18 11.40
N PHE A 876 -19.86 -16.27 11.91
CA PHE A 876 -18.41 -16.39 11.94
C PHE A 876 -17.92 -16.37 13.38
N GLU A 877 -16.87 -17.14 13.64
CA GLU A 877 -16.14 -17.13 14.91
C GLU A 877 -14.65 -17.07 14.59
N ASP A 878 -13.96 -16.12 15.21
CA ASP A 878 -12.51 -15.92 15.10
C ASP A 878 -11.78 -16.37 16.38
N ALA A 879 -10.54 -16.80 16.21
CA ALA A 879 -9.64 -17.12 17.32
C ALA A 879 -8.20 -16.70 17.01
N VAL A 880 -7.51 -16.26 18.05
CA VAL A 880 -6.05 -16.08 18.04
C VAL A 880 -5.37 -17.44 18.18
N GLY A 881 -4.37 -17.70 17.35
CA GLY A 881 -3.67 -18.98 17.22
C GLY A 881 -4.25 -19.84 16.09
N SER A 882 -3.79 -21.09 16.01
CA SER A 882 -4.11 -21.99 14.91
C SER A 882 -5.40 -22.80 15.10
N THR A 883 -6.20 -22.52 16.14
CA THR A 883 -7.40 -23.31 16.47
C THR A 883 -8.60 -22.43 16.80
N VAL A 884 -9.73 -22.71 16.15
CA VAL A 884 -11.04 -22.15 16.48
C VAL A 884 -12.03 -23.25 16.80
N THR A 885 -12.85 -23.00 17.83
CA THR A 885 -13.94 -23.89 18.22
C THR A 885 -15.26 -23.15 18.20
N TYR A 886 -16.32 -23.80 17.76
CA TYR A 886 -17.65 -23.20 17.74
C TYR A 886 -18.71 -24.23 18.17
N ASP A 887 -19.58 -23.85 19.11
CA ASP A 887 -20.72 -24.67 19.48
C ASP A 887 -21.86 -24.45 18.47
N THR A 888 -22.09 -25.44 17.62
CA THR A 888 -23.11 -25.35 16.56
C THR A 888 -24.53 -25.36 17.11
N TYR A 889 -24.72 -25.59 18.41
CA TYR A 889 -25.96 -25.30 19.10
C TYR A 889 -26.35 -23.82 18.98
N ASP A 890 -25.39 -22.89 18.90
CA ASP A 890 -25.67 -21.47 18.73
C ASP A 890 -26.25 -21.11 17.34
N LEU A 891 -26.24 -22.04 16.39
CA LEU A 891 -26.93 -21.87 15.10
C LEU A 891 -28.46 -21.91 15.25
N GLY A 892 -28.99 -22.39 16.39
CA GLY A 892 -30.42 -22.35 16.71
C GLY A 892 -31.30 -23.31 15.89
N ARG A 893 -30.72 -24.09 14.98
CA ARG A 893 -31.43 -25.06 14.13
C ARG A 893 -30.52 -26.20 13.67
N ASN A 894 -31.13 -27.32 13.35
CA ASN A 894 -30.49 -28.34 12.51
C ASN A 894 -30.49 -27.87 11.06
N GLY A 895 -29.41 -28.14 10.33
CA GLY A 895 -29.32 -27.74 8.93
C GLY A 895 -28.02 -28.15 8.28
N THR A 896 -27.97 -28.01 6.96
CA THR A 896 -26.75 -28.14 6.17
C THR A 896 -26.20 -26.75 5.86
N PHE A 897 -24.91 -26.56 6.08
CA PHE A 897 -24.20 -25.30 5.93
C PHE A 897 -22.96 -25.53 5.06
N GLN A 898 -22.55 -24.50 4.35
CA GLN A 898 -21.18 -24.44 3.82
C GLN A 898 -20.28 -23.96 4.95
N VAL A 899 -19.14 -24.61 5.15
CA VAL A 899 -18.16 -24.21 6.17
C VAL A 899 -16.94 -23.66 5.48
N LYS A 900 -16.62 -22.39 5.71
CA LYS A 900 -15.39 -21.74 5.26
C LYS A 900 -14.45 -21.62 6.45
N ILE A 901 -13.21 -22.04 6.29
CA ILE A 901 -12.16 -21.84 7.28
C ILE A 901 -11.10 -20.97 6.63
N SER A 902 -10.76 -19.86 7.26
CA SER A 902 -9.72 -18.93 6.82
C SER A 902 -8.67 -18.83 7.90
N ALA A 903 -7.40 -18.87 7.52
CA ALA A 903 -6.26 -18.77 8.42
C ALA A 903 -5.24 -17.78 7.86
N TRP A 904 -4.67 -16.96 8.74
CA TRP A 904 -3.68 -15.94 8.40
C TRP A 904 -2.37 -16.24 9.11
N THR A 905 -1.26 -15.92 8.45
CA THR A 905 0.09 -15.94 9.02
C THR A 905 0.57 -14.52 9.28
N ASP A 906 1.77 -14.37 9.87
CA ASP A 906 2.47 -13.07 9.96
C ASP A 906 3.33 -12.82 8.69
N THR A 907 2.99 -13.50 7.59
CA THR A 907 3.47 -13.23 6.22
C THR A 907 2.29 -12.81 5.36
N ASN A 908 2.53 -12.50 4.09
CA ASN A 908 1.47 -12.21 3.11
C ASN A 908 0.66 -13.44 2.65
N GLU A 909 0.72 -14.56 3.38
CA GLU A 909 0.08 -15.82 2.98
C GLU A 909 -1.19 -16.04 3.78
N MET A 910 -2.26 -16.47 3.10
CA MET A 910 -3.51 -16.84 3.74
C MET A 910 -4.03 -18.16 3.20
N PHE A 911 -4.56 -18.99 4.07
CA PHE A 911 -5.11 -20.29 3.71
C PHE A 911 -6.62 -20.27 3.83
N ILE A 912 -7.31 -20.78 2.80
CA ILE A 912 -8.77 -20.87 2.78
C ILE A 912 -9.17 -22.31 2.41
N VAL A 913 -10.00 -22.92 3.24
CA VAL A 913 -10.60 -24.24 2.99
C VAL A 913 -12.11 -24.12 3.03
N ASN A 914 -12.78 -24.62 2.00
CA ASN A 914 -14.24 -24.63 1.88
C ASN A 914 -14.78 -26.06 1.93
N TYR A 915 -15.81 -26.28 2.76
CA TYR A 915 -16.59 -27.53 2.80
C TYR A 915 -18.02 -27.25 2.36
N ALA A 916 -18.43 -27.79 1.21
CA ALA A 916 -19.66 -27.40 0.52
C ALA A 916 -20.99 -27.85 1.20
N ALA A 917 -20.97 -28.82 2.11
CA ALA A 917 -22.20 -29.36 2.70
C ALA A 917 -21.98 -30.11 4.02
N ILE A 918 -21.80 -29.40 5.13
CA ILE A 918 -21.73 -30.01 6.46
C ILE A 918 -23.08 -29.92 7.14
N THR A 919 -23.61 -31.04 7.63
CA THR A 919 -24.90 -31.10 8.33
C THR A 919 -24.69 -31.15 9.83
N PHE A 920 -25.28 -30.21 10.56
CA PHE A 920 -25.27 -30.15 12.02
C PHE A 920 -26.64 -30.57 12.57
N GLN A 921 -26.65 -31.54 13.47
CA GLN A 921 -27.84 -32.07 14.14
C GLN A 921 -27.65 -31.97 15.66
N ASN A 922 -28.14 -30.86 16.21
CA ASN A 922 -28.05 -30.51 17.64
C ASN A 922 -29.37 -30.76 18.38
N TYR A 923 -30.51 -30.66 17.69
CA TYR A 923 -31.84 -30.69 18.29
C TYR A 923 -32.57 -31.97 17.93
N PHE A 924 -32.94 -32.77 18.93
CA PHE A 924 -33.58 -34.07 18.74
C PHE A 924 -34.95 -34.09 19.41
N SER A 925 -35.94 -34.68 18.75
CA SER A 925 -37.25 -34.81 19.41
C SER A 925 -37.15 -35.75 20.61
N PRO A 926 -37.80 -35.43 21.74
CA PRO A 926 -37.99 -36.38 22.83
C PRO A 926 -38.72 -37.62 22.31
N VAL A 927 -38.39 -38.80 22.83
CA VAL A 927 -38.98 -40.08 22.42
C VAL A 927 -39.82 -40.65 23.55
N LEU A 928 -41.09 -40.91 23.26
CA LEU A 928 -42.02 -41.58 24.16
C LEU A 928 -42.01 -43.09 23.92
N SER A 929 -42.08 -43.87 25.00
CA SER A 929 -42.18 -45.33 24.92
C SER A 929 -42.97 -45.92 26.09
N ASN A 930 -43.28 -47.22 26.02
CA ASN A 930 -43.89 -48.00 27.10
C ASN A 930 -45.14 -47.37 27.74
N ILE A 931 -46.06 -46.84 26.92
CA ILE A 931 -47.34 -46.39 27.45
C ILE A 931 -48.15 -47.57 28.00
N GLU A 932 -48.53 -47.50 29.27
CA GLU A 932 -49.31 -48.52 29.95
C GLU A 932 -50.52 -47.88 30.65
N VAL A 933 -51.67 -48.55 30.52
CA VAL A 933 -52.90 -48.16 31.23
C VAL A 933 -53.27 -49.26 32.22
N THR A 934 -53.27 -48.92 33.50
CA THR A 934 -53.54 -49.87 34.58
C THR A 934 -54.66 -49.39 35.50
N GLY A 935 -55.37 -50.32 36.16
CA GLY A 935 -56.48 -50.01 37.06
C GLY A 935 -57.83 -50.60 36.63
N ALA A 936 -58.71 -50.84 37.59
CA ALA A 936 -60.03 -51.44 37.40
C ALA A 936 -61.15 -50.47 37.86
N GLY A 937 -62.24 -50.41 37.08
CA GLY A 937 -63.34 -49.47 37.33
C GLY A 937 -63.06 -48.07 36.76
N ALA A 938 -63.62 -47.03 37.41
CA ALA A 938 -63.63 -45.67 36.90
C ALA A 938 -62.24 -44.99 36.88
N VAL A 939 -61.31 -45.40 37.73
CA VAL A 939 -59.98 -44.76 37.83
C VAL A 939 -58.93 -45.58 37.07
N LYS A 940 -58.27 -44.92 36.13
CA LYS A 940 -57.19 -45.45 35.28
C LYS A 940 -55.91 -44.69 35.58
N THR A 941 -54.79 -45.39 35.67
CA THR A 941 -53.46 -44.78 35.78
C THR A 941 -52.73 -45.03 34.47
N ILE A 942 -52.37 -43.95 33.80
CA ILE A 942 -51.65 -43.94 32.52
C ILE A 942 -50.20 -43.59 32.85
N THR A 943 -49.26 -44.44 32.48
CA THR A 943 -47.82 -44.23 32.66
C THR A 943 -47.12 -44.35 31.31
N TRP A 944 -46.02 -43.63 31.13
CA TRP A 944 -45.18 -43.70 29.93
C TRP A 944 -43.72 -43.46 30.32
N ASP A 945 -42.80 -43.89 29.47
CA ASP A 945 -41.38 -43.52 29.56
C ASP A 945 -41.09 -42.40 28.55
N ALA A 946 -40.17 -41.51 28.90
CA ALA A 946 -39.63 -40.49 28.01
C ALA A 946 -38.10 -40.52 28.06
N SER A 947 -37.46 -40.40 26.91
CA SER A 947 -36.01 -40.24 26.78
C SER A 947 -35.71 -39.17 25.76
N ASP A 948 -34.66 -38.39 25.99
CA ASP A 948 -34.18 -37.37 25.06
C ASP A 948 -32.66 -37.49 24.92
N LEU A 949 -32.16 -37.18 23.73
CA LEU A 949 -30.72 -37.06 23.49
C LEU A 949 -30.19 -35.73 24.03
N ASN A 950 -31.00 -34.67 24.02
CA ASN A 950 -30.65 -33.39 24.62
C ASN A 950 -30.84 -33.45 26.14
N ALA A 951 -29.76 -33.71 26.87
CA ALA A 951 -29.82 -34.11 28.28
C ALA A 951 -30.31 -32.99 29.22
N GLN A 952 -30.27 -31.74 28.75
CA GLN A 952 -30.68 -30.55 29.50
C GLN A 952 -32.12 -30.09 29.18
N ASP A 953 -32.81 -30.76 28.26
CA ASP A 953 -34.15 -30.36 27.86
C ASP A 953 -35.20 -30.61 28.93
N THR A 954 -36.18 -29.71 28.97
CA THR A 954 -37.35 -29.83 29.83
C THR A 954 -38.54 -30.35 29.05
N HIS A 955 -39.15 -31.44 29.50
CA HIS A 955 -40.31 -32.04 28.86
C HIS A 955 -41.61 -31.65 29.52
N VAL A 956 -42.59 -31.30 28.69
CA VAL A 956 -43.96 -31.03 29.08
C VAL A 956 -44.89 -32.02 28.37
N PHE A 957 -45.78 -32.68 29.11
CA PHE A 957 -46.67 -33.71 28.58
C PHE A 957 -48.13 -33.28 28.54
N GLU A 958 -48.83 -33.74 27.51
CA GLU A 958 -50.28 -33.71 27.33
C GLU A 958 -50.84 -35.12 27.35
N VAL A 959 -51.99 -35.30 27.99
CA VAL A 959 -52.75 -36.56 28.01
C VAL A 959 -54.08 -36.31 27.34
N LEU A 960 -54.35 -37.04 26.27
CA LEU A 960 -55.61 -37.00 25.53
C LEU A 960 -56.27 -38.37 25.54
N ILE A 961 -57.59 -38.39 25.37
CA ILE A 961 -58.38 -39.62 25.29
C ILE A 961 -59.28 -39.60 24.06
N SER A 962 -59.39 -40.73 23.37
CA SER A 962 -60.32 -40.96 22.27
C SER A 962 -61.32 -42.04 22.65
N ASP A 963 -62.58 -41.89 22.23
CA ASP A 963 -63.66 -42.87 22.38
C ASP A 963 -64.19 -43.39 21.03
N ASP A 964 -63.54 -43.01 19.92
CA ASP A 964 -63.92 -43.34 18.54
C ASP A 964 -62.80 -44.09 17.80
N GLY A 965 -61.87 -44.71 18.55
CA GLY A 965 -60.79 -45.53 17.98
C GLY A 965 -59.60 -44.72 17.45
N GLY A 966 -59.39 -43.51 17.97
CA GLY A 966 -58.28 -42.62 17.62
C GLY A 966 -58.60 -41.59 16.53
N GLU A 967 -59.85 -41.51 16.07
CA GLU A 967 -60.26 -40.55 15.03
C GLU A 967 -60.35 -39.12 15.59
N THR A 968 -60.83 -38.97 16.83
CA THR A 968 -60.82 -37.69 17.56
C THR A 968 -60.34 -37.85 19.00
N TYR A 969 -59.63 -36.83 19.49
CA TYR A 969 -59.04 -36.82 20.81
C TYR A 969 -59.54 -35.63 21.63
N GLN A 970 -59.99 -35.92 22.86
CA GLN A 970 -60.30 -34.93 23.88
C GLN A 970 -59.10 -34.76 24.81
N LEU A 971 -58.64 -33.51 25.01
CA LEU A 971 -57.59 -33.18 25.97
C LEU A 971 -58.08 -33.40 27.42
N LEU A 972 -57.35 -34.21 28.19
CA LEU A 972 -57.60 -34.45 29.61
C LEU A 972 -56.70 -33.61 30.52
N ALA A 973 -55.43 -33.48 30.17
CA ALA A 973 -54.43 -32.70 30.91
C ALA A 973 -53.32 -32.19 29.99
N THR A 974 -52.73 -31.04 30.33
CA THR A 974 -51.59 -30.42 29.63
C THR A 974 -50.70 -29.74 30.67
N GLY A 975 -49.44 -29.46 30.33
CA GLY A 975 -48.50 -28.83 31.27
C GLY A 975 -47.92 -29.78 32.32
N LEU A 976 -47.98 -31.11 32.10
CA LEU A 976 -47.49 -32.09 33.06
C LEU A 976 -45.98 -32.24 32.96
N THR A 977 -45.30 -32.45 34.09
CA THR A 977 -43.85 -32.77 34.16
C THR A 977 -43.57 -34.17 34.72
N GLU A 978 -44.63 -34.88 35.14
CA GLU A 978 -44.56 -36.23 35.69
C GLU A 978 -44.86 -37.25 34.59
N LEU A 979 -44.20 -38.42 34.63
CA LEU A 979 -44.37 -39.53 33.69
C LEU A 979 -45.59 -40.42 33.96
N SER A 980 -46.57 -39.88 34.69
CA SER A 980 -47.80 -40.60 35.02
C SER A 980 -48.97 -39.65 35.23
N TYR A 981 -50.17 -40.09 34.83
CA TYR A 981 -51.41 -39.37 35.03
C TYR A 981 -52.53 -40.31 35.48
N GLN A 982 -53.26 -39.93 36.52
CA GLN A 982 -54.42 -40.68 37.00
C GLN A 982 -55.70 -40.04 36.46
N TRP A 983 -56.40 -40.75 35.59
CA TRP A 983 -57.67 -40.35 35.02
C TRP A 983 -58.85 -41.00 35.77
N ASP A 984 -59.76 -40.18 36.30
CA ASP A 984 -61.05 -40.64 36.80
C ASP A 984 -62.13 -40.45 35.71
N SER A 985 -62.53 -41.54 35.09
CA SER A 985 -63.56 -41.61 34.04
C SER A 985 -64.99 -41.53 34.58
N THR A 986 -65.21 -41.19 35.85
CA THR A 986 -66.55 -40.99 36.41
C THR A 986 -67.29 -39.89 35.66
N GLY A 987 -68.40 -40.24 35.00
CA GLY A 987 -69.20 -39.33 34.18
C GLY A 987 -68.96 -39.45 32.66
N PHE A 988 -67.97 -40.25 32.24
CA PHE A 988 -67.78 -40.65 30.84
C PHE A 988 -68.60 -41.90 30.52
N GLU A 989 -68.96 -42.08 29.25
CA GLU A 989 -69.71 -43.25 28.78
C GLU A 989 -68.88 -44.53 28.88
N ILE A 990 -69.51 -45.67 29.12
CA ILE A 990 -68.81 -46.96 29.10
C ILE A 990 -68.48 -47.29 27.65
N ASN A 991 -67.22 -47.15 27.28
CA ASN A 991 -66.71 -47.38 25.93
C ASN A 991 -65.25 -47.89 25.95
N ASN A 992 -64.74 -48.34 24.81
CA ASN A 992 -63.32 -48.56 24.61
C ASN A 992 -62.65 -47.21 24.36
N TYR A 993 -61.68 -46.88 25.19
CA TYR A 993 -60.90 -45.66 25.10
C TYR A 993 -59.46 -45.95 24.69
N THR A 994 -58.84 -45.01 23.99
CA THR A 994 -57.41 -44.97 23.71
C THR A 994 -56.81 -43.72 24.33
N ALA A 995 -55.68 -43.85 25.02
CA ALA A 995 -54.94 -42.71 25.55
C ALA A 995 -53.81 -42.32 24.60
N LEU A 996 -53.70 -41.04 24.28
CA LEU A 996 -52.60 -40.45 23.53
C LEU A 996 -51.81 -39.56 24.47
N ILE A 997 -50.52 -39.85 24.62
CA ILE A 997 -49.58 -38.96 25.28
C ILE A 997 -48.86 -38.18 24.21
N ARG A 998 -48.76 -36.86 24.38
CA ARG A 998 -47.89 -36.00 23.58
C ARG A 998 -46.86 -35.37 24.49
N VAL A 999 -45.61 -35.34 24.07
CA VAL A 999 -44.54 -34.60 24.75
C VAL A 999 -44.16 -33.40 23.89
N THR A 1000 -43.74 -32.32 24.54
CA THR A 1000 -43.11 -31.15 23.93
C THR A 1000 -41.89 -30.78 24.76
N ASP A 1001 -40.74 -30.60 24.12
CA ASP A 1001 -39.50 -30.15 24.78
C ASP A 1001 -39.43 -28.62 24.88
N SER A 1002 -38.27 -28.11 25.34
CA SER A 1002 -37.96 -26.67 25.48
C SER A 1002 -37.97 -25.90 24.16
N TYR A 1003 -37.75 -26.59 23.04
CA TYR A 1003 -37.57 -26.03 21.69
C TYR A 1003 -38.80 -26.25 20.80
N GLY A 1004 -39.85 -26.88 21.34
CA GLY A 1004 -41.11 -27.13 20.65
C GLY A 1004 -41.11 -28.40 19.79
N LEU A 1005 -40.09 -29.27 19.90
CA LEU A 1005 -40.12 -30.58 19.26
C LEU A 1005 -41.03 -31.51 20.05
N THR A 1006 -41.72 -32.39 19.33
CA THR A 1006 -42.77 -33.23 19.92
C THR A 1006 -42.67 -34.67 19.47
N ASP A 1007 -43.15 -35.56 20.33
CA ASP A 1007 -43.47 -36.95 19.99
C ASP A 1007 -44.81 -37.32 20.62
N SER A 1008 -45.42 -38.40 20.12
CA SER A 1008 -46.68 -38.88 20.65
C SER A 1008 -46.79 -40.40 20.57
N ILE A 1009 -47.36 -41.00 21.62
CA ILE A 1009 -47.60 -42.45 21.70
C ILE A 1009 -49.03 -42.75 22.14
N GLU A 1010 -49.63 -43.75 21.51
CA GLU A 1010 -50.98 -44.23 21.80
C GLU A 1010 -50.95 -45.54 22.58
N SER A 1011 -51.87 -45.70 23.53
CA SER A 1011 -52.07 -46.95 24.26
C SER A 1011 -52.82 -47.97 23.41
N GLU A 1012 -52.82 -49.23 23.84
CA GLU A 1012 -53.87 -50.16 23.41
C GLU A 1012 -55.25 -49.69 23.91
N GLU A 1013 -56.33 -50.16 23.28
CA GLU A 1013 -57.70 -49.89 23.75
C GLU A 1013 -57.92 -50.45 25.16
N PHE A 1014 -58.60 -49.67 26.00
CA PHE A 1014 -59.01 -50.09 27.33
C PHE A 1014 -60.42 -49.62 27.68
N GLU A 1015 -61.15 -50.44 28.42
CA GLU A 1015 -62.52 -50.12 28.84
C GLU A 1015 -62.51 -49.16 30.05
N ALA A 1016 -63.23 -48.04 29.95
CA ALA A 1016 -63.40 -47.05 31.01
C ALA A 1016 -64.80 -46.41 30.95
N GLY A 1017 -65.12 -45.54 31.90
CA GLY A 1017 -66.43 -44.88 32.00
C GLY A 1017 -67.36 -45.49 33.05
N THR A 1018 -68.43 -44.77 33.38
CA THR A 1018 -69.43 -45.17 34.39
C THR A 1018 -70.87 -44.89 33.98
N VAL A 1019 -71.07 -44.24 32.83
CA VAL A 1019 -72.38 -43.86 32.29
C VAL A 1019 -72.73 -44.82 31.16
N GLU A 1020 -73.88 -45.49 31.23
CA GLU A 1020 -74.31 -46.39 30.16
C GLU A 1020 -74.49 -45.61 28.84
N PRO A 1021 -73.94 -46.06 27.70
CA PRO A 1021 -74.08 -45.36 26.43
C PRO A 1021 -75.55 -45.26 26.01
N PRO A 1022 -75.99 -44.16 25.38
CA PRO A 1022 -77.37 -44.00 24.94
C PRO A 1022 -77.75 -45.05 23.88
N GLU A 1023 -78.92 -45.67 24.02
CA GLU A 1023 -79.38 -46.70 23.07
C GLU A 1023 -79.46 -46.17 21.62
N PRO A 1024 -79.02 -46.97 20.62
CA PRO A 1024 -78.97 -46.54 19.23
C PRO A 1024 -80.39 -46.34 18.68
N THR A 1025 -80.72 -45.11 18.27
CA THR A 1025 -81.97 -44.82 17.56
C THR A 1025 -81.83 -45.08 16.06
N GLU A 1026 -82.56 -46.08 15.56
CA GLU A 1026 -82.73 -46.35 14.13
C GLU A 1026 -83.42 -45.20 13.35
N PRO A 1027 -83.18 -45.08 12.04
CA PRO A 1027 -83.43 -43.87 11.27
C PRO A 1027 -84.88 -43.73 10.81
N THR A 1028 -85.42 -42.51 10.87
CA THR A 1028 -86.65 -42.14 10.15
C THR A 1028 -86.35 -41.01 9.15
N GLY A 1029 -86.44 -41.31 7.86
CA GLY A 1029 -86.75 -40.30 6.83
C GLY A 1029 -88.22 -40.42 6.39
N PRO A 1030 -88.70 -39.59 5.45
CA PRO A 1030 -88.38 -38.19 5.18
C PRO A 1030 -89.63 -37.30 5.41
N THR A 1031 -89.45 -35.99 5.65
CA THR A 1031 -90.48 -35.01 5.26
C THR A 1031 -89.88 -33.65 4.91
N ASP A 1032 -90.38 -33.17 3.78
CA ASP A 1032 -90.15 -31.94 3.03
C ASP A 1032 -90.44 -30.66 3.83
N GLY A 1033 -89.66 -29.60 3.59
CA GLY A 1033 -89.90 -28.25 4.12
C GLY A 1033 -88.65 -27.35 4.05
N GLY A 1034 -88.56 -26.54 2.99
CA GLY A 1034 -87.35 -25.80 2.59
C GLY A 1034 -87.02 -24.49 3.34
N LEU A 1035 -86.30 -23.63 2.61
CA LEU A 1035 -85.61 -22.36 2.95
C LEU A 1035 -84.08 -22.57 3.11
N PHE A 1036 -83.14 -21.84 2.50
CA PHE A 1036 -83.09 -20.50 1.89
C PHE A 1036 -82.07 -20.47 0.73
N GLU A 1037 -82.34 -19.66 -0.30
CA GLU A 1037 -81.37 -19.18 -1.30
C GLU A 1037 -80.82 -17.81 -0.88
N ASP A 1038 -79.50 -17.63 -1.10
CA ASP A 1038 -78.67 -16.45 -1.39
C ASP A 1038 -78.86 -15.12 -0.65
N ILE A 1039 -77.80 -14.65 0.05
CA ILE A 1039 -77.33 -13.24 0.05
C ILE A 1039 -75.79 -13.14 0.25
N ASP A 1040 -75.12 -12.73 -0.84
CA ASP A 1040 -74.11 -11.66 -1.06
C ASP A 1040 -73.01 -11.29 0.00
N PRO A 1041 -71.70 -11.31 -0.36
CA PRO A 1041 -70.57 -10.86 0.45
C PRO A 1041 -70.33 -9.35 0.37
N LEU A 1042 -71.12 -8.55 1.10
CA LEU A 1042 -70.75 -7.20 1.51
C LEU A 1042 -71.69 -6.79 2.65
N ILE A 1043 -71.15 -6.17 3.70
CA ILE A 1043 -71.83 -5.65 4.92
C ILE A 1043 -71.66 -6.57 6.15
N LEU A 1044 -70.50 -6.47 6.79
CA LEU A 1044 -70.41 -6.15 8.24
C LEU A 1044 -68.99 -5.69 8.61
N GLY A 1045 -68.52 -4.66 7.90
CA GLY A 1045 -67.74 -3.62 8.55
C GLY A 1045 -68.68 -2.77 9.42
N LEU A 1046 -68.11 -2.24 10.51
CA LEU A 1046 -68.63 -1.29 11.52
C LEU A 1046 -69.20 -1.88 12.83
N ILE A 1047 -68.62 -1.35 13.93
CA ILE A 1047 -68.83 -1.57 15.38
C ILE A 1047 -67.96 -2.72 15.91
N ALA A 1048 -66.87 -2.57 16.68
CA ALA A 1048 -66.21 -1.49 17.43
C ALA A 1048 -64.77 -2.00 17.74
N GLY A 1049 -63.73 -1.22 18.04
CA GLY A 1049 -63.55 0.19 18.30
C GLY A 1049 -62.06 0.47 18.46
N VAL A 1050 -61.68 1.69 18.08
CA VAL A 1050 -60.35 2.29 18.20
C VAL A 1050 -60.01 2.57 19.67
N GLY A 1051 -58.73 2.44 20.03
CA GLY A 1051 -58.08 3.55 20.74
C GLY A 1051 -57.50 3.30 22.12
N VAL A 1052 -56.26 2.78 22.14
CA VAL A 1052 -55.08 3.45 22.71
C VAL A 1052 -55.18 3.98 24.16
N GLY A 1053 -54.52 3.23 25.05
CA GLY A 1053 -53.21 3.64 25.55
C GLY A 1053 -53.14 4.41 26.86
N VAL A 1054 -51.90 4.42 27.36
CA VAL A 1054 -51.31 5.34 28.35
C VAL A 1054 -51.48 4.87 29.81
N VAL A 1055 -50.42 4.65 30.61
CA VAL A 1055 -48.97 4.82 30.42
C VAL A 1055 -48.29 4.41 31.73
N VAL A 1056 -47.11 3.85 31.59
CA VAL A 1056 -45.89 4.20 32.34
C VAL A 1056 -46.00 4.12 33.86
N VAL A 1057 -45.32 3.13 34.41
CA VAL A 1057 -44.07 3.37 35.16
C VAL A 1057 -43.21 2.15 34.83
N LEU A 1058 -42.34 2.33 33.85
CA LEU A 1058 -40.90 2.49 34.09
C LEU A 1058 -40.25 1.14 34.41
N ILE A 1059 -39.61 0.54 33.41
CA ILE A 1059 -38.23 0.87 33.01
C ILE A 1059 -37.28 -0.04 33.79
N LEU A 1060 -36.47 -0.72 32.99
CA LEU A 1060 -35.11 -1.23 33.23
C LEU A 1060 -35.03 -2.74 33.03
N PHE A 1061 -34.96 -3.20 31.79
CA PHE A 1061 -33.68 -3.56 31.18
C PHE A 1061 -33.88 -4.17 29.79
N LEU A 1062 -33.24 -3.54 28.80
CA LEU A 1062 -32.59 -4.12 27.62
C LEU A 1062 -33.47 -4.86 26.59
N VAL A 1063 -33.72 -4.34 25.37
CA VAL A 1063 -32.79 -3.88 24.30
C VAL A 1063 -32.01 -5.09 23.78
N LYS A 1064 -32.40 -5.69 22.65
CA LYS A 1064 -32.16 -5.24 21.26
C LYS A 1064 -30.68 -5.35 20.87
N ARG A 1065 -30.36 -6.52 20.32
CA ARG A 1065 -29.28 -6.95 19.41
C ARG A 1065 -29.47 -8.48 19.40
N ARG A 1066 -29.70 -9.20 18.31
CA ARG A 1066 -29.61 -8.93 16.87
C ARG A 1066 -30.99 -9.06 16.23
#